data_AF-A0A9J7LCP7-F1
#
_entry.id   AF-A0A9J7LCP7-F1
#
_cell.length_a   1.000
_cell.length_b   1.000
_cell.length_c   1.000
_cell.angle_alpha   90.00
_cell.angle_beta   90.00
_cell.angle_gamma   90.00
#
_symmetry.space_group_name_H-M   'P 1'
#
loop_
_entity.id
_entity.type
_entity.pdbx_description
1 polymer ?
#
loop_
_entity_poly.entity_id
_entity_poly.type
_entity_poly.pdbx_seq_one_letter_code
_entity_poly.pdbx_strand_id
1 'polypeptide(L)'
;MTSYRLTDKDTLPRLPRGGLSSAPPRAGLQTLDDSGLVYDIGNERPFLARSTPPASLYRTAADRPASPGASGQTWRLMQEMQEQLKLYKKELEKKDDLITSLATGSKGPETPKINGYFSSGDPAYPPQPPAQPPPTGARTLHYRMAAESATGELAAMQVKAERLQAELGETKNRCAIKDVQIRDMETEIQSYKEDNARQVALVQTLRNRIREMEDETGTLSVVKGRGEITIQALQKEMREYQDRVAELEGRLRFKERRQVTFLTDQNFRSHISEREDAEQKSQSWERKYRDLCTEVGRCISLDTAAGSIPDVIEKVTHKINTILEENTMLRGRLSTLTEALNSSELETKASRETIMRLVSEVGREQRNLSQINTSTEQLRMDREEAIRSKEALVRENQLLRERIESSEKAWKSTRDELEHREGRVQTMDEQLRTSQYTAKAAQTQLDTFKQAIASLLSDGHVIIHEREDDIKDRIRSIMGSSRDKQAEAEMLDLKVKELTKQLESQCELHQQAIRRAKKAEAGVGDLKDRLNNMEGELSSADVLRDGLRTDKQRYLEFLEKMARVMKLDEIALDVGFDLNGDALVARAQQLVHMEGDSLKDRTTHVYNLQRKVKQQKEQLESKDLHMDLLRKKIGQLEEKLQGRNELALERDDAAMKIRKLQKQVERLQGQLGNARHQNTELKAKLQEVTDLKVRTLQQKDHIKEQEDELLRLRLMKEKLGKKVSNLKSEIQMTEAESEETKVLSSNTVQALSNELRSTKLALDEVARREKELVDFRQVIARMLGLEIHTLAVPNYEIIARLEKLVNAHHAHTATTLGVETALDDNFVAGYEDARRFLKTSPRSPRRARSVSPARRYYQTQ
;
A
#
# COMPACT_ATOMS: atom_id res chain seq x y z
N MET A 1 66.78 0.81 -61.68
CA MET A 1 66.52 -0.64 -61.87
C MET A 1 65.42 -1.00 -60.89
N THR A 2 64.17 -0.99 -61.34
CA THR A 2 63.35 -2.09 -61.90
C THR A 2 62.33 -2.56 -60.87
N SER A 3 61.07 -2.31 -61.21
CA SER A 3 59.85 -2.95 -60.73
C SER A 3 59.94 -4.49 -60.86
N TYR A 4 59.21 -5.26 -60.04
CA TYR A 4 58.18 -6.22 -60.52
C TYR A 4 57.50 -7.00 -59.37
N ARG A 5 56.26 -7.39 -59.69
CA ARG A 5 55.23 -8.17 -58.97
C ARG A 5 55.51 -9.69 -58.89
N LEU A 6 54.50 -10.40 -58.31
CA LEU A 6 54.04 -11.81 -58.47
C LEU A 6 54.45 -12.71 -57.27
N THR A 7 53.68 -13.68 -56.73
CA THR A 7 52.48 -14.43 -57.17
C THR A 7 51.97 -15.42 -56.08
N ASP A 8 50.78 -16.00 -56.35
CA ASP A 8 50.34 -17.41 -56.07
C ASP A 8 49.81 -17.80 -54.66
N LYS A 9 48.90 -18.76 -54.44
CA LYS A 9 47.83 -19.50 -55.18
C LYS A 9 47.18 -20.54 -54.22
N ASP A 10 45.86 -20.69 -54.30
CA ASP A 10 44.99 -21.92 -54.30
C ASP A 10 45.39 -23.25 -53.61
N THR A 11 44.52 -23.98 -52.88
CA THR A 11 43.46 -24.93 -53.39
C THR A 11 42.67 -25.58 -52.20
N LEU A 12 41.32 -25.47 -52.09
CA LEU A 12 40.19 -26.42 -52.44
C LEU A 12 39.97 -27.69 -51.53
N PRO A 13 38.79 -28.40 -51.52
CA PRO A 13 37.39 -28.07 -51.92
C PRO A 13 36.23 -28.65 -51.03
N ARG A 14 34.97 -28.16 -51.18
CA ARG A 14 33.75 -28.90 -51.66
C ARG A 14 32.41 -28.17 -51.36
N LEU A 15 31.53 -28.16 -52.37
CA LEU A 15 30.09 -27.75 -52.41
C LEU A 15 29.17 -29.01 -52.29
N PRO A 16 27.81 -28.99 -52.40
CA PRO A 16 26.82 -27.91 -52.67
C PRO A 16 25.58 -27.97 -51.70
N ARG A 17 24.41 -27.27 -51.78
CA ARG A 17 23.65 -26.65 -52.90
C ARG A 17 22.44 -25.85 -52.37
N GLY A 18 22.10 -24.76 -53.08
CA GLY A 18 20.72 -24.25 -53.32
C GLY A 18 20.15 -23.27 -52.29
N GLY A 19 19.65 -22.07 -52.61
CA GLY A 19 19.51 -21.39 -53.90
C GLY A 19 18.67 -20.12 -53.75
N LEU A 20 19.12 -19.07 -54.46
CA LEU A 20 18.38 -17.93 -55.05
C LEU A 20 17.82 -16.86 -54.07
N SER A 21 18.44 -15.67 -53.95
CA SER A 21 18.49 -14.54 -54.92
C SER A 21 17.14 -13.80 -54.96
N SER A 22 16.98 -12.48 -54.91
CA SER A 22 17.86 -11.31 -55.08
C SER A 22 16.99 -10.10 -54.65
N ALA A 23 17.47 -9.20 -53.80
CA ALA A 23 18.18 -7.96 -54.15
C ALA A 23 17.24 -6.77 -54.53
N PRO A 24 17.67 -5.51 -54.27
CA PRO A 24 16.84 -4.35 -53.92
C PRO A 24 16.87 -3.33 -55.11
N PRO A 25 16.94 -1.96 -55.03
CA PRO A 25 16.97 -0.99 -53.91
C PRO A 25 16.30 0.40 -54.15
N ARG A 26 16.58 1.34 -53.21
CA ARG A 26 16.60 2.83 -53.31
C ARG A 26 15.24 3.54 -53.33
N ALA A 27 15.07 4.80 -52.91
CA ALA A 27 15.79 5.82 -52.13
C ALA A 27 14.84 7.05 -52.10
N GLY A 28 14.96 7.96 -51.14
CA GLY A 28 14.26 9.25 -51.22
C GLY A 28 14.36 10.11 -49.96
N LEU A 29 15.28 11.07 -49.98
CA LEU A 29 15.38 12.23 -49.09
C LEU A 29 14.66 13.42 -49.74
N GLN A 30 13.94 14.26 -48.99
CA GLN A 30 14.00 15.73 -49.10
C GLN A 30 13.23 16.46 -48.00
N THR A 31 13.51 17.76 -47.91
CA THR A 31 13.54 18.67 -46.77
C THR A 31 12.52 19.81 -46.86
N LEU A 32 12.44 20.62 -45.77
CA LEU A 32 12.06 22.05 -45.65
C LEU A 32 10.64 22.44 -45.21
N ASP A 33 10.63 23.16 -44.07
CA ASP A 33 10.04 24.48 -43.78
C ASP A 33 8.53 24.72 -43.57
N ASP A 34 8.23 25.09 -42.31
CA ASP A 34 7.78 26.42 -41.84
C ASP A 34 6.27 26.80 -41.84
N SER A 35 5.88 27.39 -40.69
CA SER A 35 4.80 28.37 -40.44
C SER A 35 3.31 27.99 -40.47
N GLY A 36 2.67 28.12 -39.29
CA GLY A 36 1.66 29.17 -39.03
C GLY A 36 0.19 29.00 -39.47
N LEU A 37 -0.69 28.94 -38.45
CA LEU A 37 -2.05 29.51 -38.36
C LEU A 37 -3.22 28.92 -39.20
N VAL A 38 -4.14 28.28 -38.47
CA VAL A 38 -5.61 28.50 -38.39
C VAL A 38 -6.38 28.75 -39.70
N TYR A 39 -7.16 27.75 -40.14
CA TYR A 39 -8.64 27.73 -40.12
C TYR A 39 -9.16 26.39 -40.69
N ASP A 40 -9.88 25.66 -39.84
CA ASP A 40 -11.20 25.05 -40.07
C ASP A 40 -11.51 24.39 -41.43
N ILE A 41 -11.81 23.08 -41.40
CA ILE A 41 -12.98 22.39 -41.99
C ILE A 41 -12.82 20.87 -41.78
N GLY A 42 -13.86 20.24 -41.23
CA GLY A 42 -14.31 18.93 -41.72
C GLY A 42 -14.12 17.72 -40.80
N ASN A 43 -15.21 17.38 -40.10
CA ASN A 43 -15.67 16.02 -39.76
C ASN A 43 -14.67 15.02 -39.15
N GLU A 44 -14.88 14.70 -37.87
CA GLU A 44 -15.29 13.36 -37.46
C GLU A 44 -15.74 13.35 -35.98
N ARG A 45 -17.03 13.06 -35.75
CA ARG A 45 -17.54 12.55 -34.47
C ARG A 45 -17.40 11.02 -34.49
N PRO A 46 -17.26 10.38 -33.33
CA PRO A 46 -18.36 9.49 -32.96
C PRO A 46 -18.78 9.59 -31.50
N PHE A 47 -20.09 9.76 -31.34
CA PHE A 47 -20.89 9.27 -30.22
C PHE A 47 -21.08 7.75 -30.36
N LEU A 48 -21.24 7.07 -29.22
CA LEU A 48 -22.09 5.90 -28.90
C LEU A 48 -21.34 4.99 -27.91
N ALA A 49 -21.72 4.87 -26.64
CA ALA A 49 -22.96 4.32 -26.09
C ALA A 49 -23.22 2.85 -26.46
N ARG A 50 -23.17 2.04 -25.38
CA ARG A 50 -23.91 0.80 -25.10
C ARG A 50 -23.91 -0.32 -26.15
N SER A 51 -23.14 -1.33 -25.79
CA SER A 51 -23.18 -2.71 -26.22
C SER A 51 -24.52 -3.42 -25.93
N THR A 52 -25.09 -3.97 -26.99
CA THR A 52 -26.05 -5.09 -26.99
C THR A 52 -25.31 -6.43 -27.17
N PRO A 53 -25.74 -7.54 -26.54
CA PRO A 53 -25.31 -8.89 -26.87
C PRO A 53 -26.30 -9.62 -27.82
N PRO A 54 -25.88 -10.73 -28.47
CA PRO A 54 -26.49 -11.22 -29.71
C PRO A 54 -27.57 -12.31 -29.51
N ALA A 55 -28.31 -12.55 -30.61
CA ALA A 55 -29.44 -13.46 -30.71
C ALA A 55 -29.10 -14.89 -31.18
N SER A 56 -29.81 -15.84 -30.57
CA SER A 56 -30.34 -17.16 -31.01
C SER A 56 -29.80 -17.93 -32.23
N LEU A 57 -29.64 -19.25 -32.02
CA LEU A 57 -29.87 -20.30 -33.04
C LEU A 57 -30.98 -21.26 -32.57
N TYR A 58 -31.69 -21.82 -33.55
CA TYR A 58 -32.99 -22.53 -33.49
C TYR A 58 -32.91 -24.05 -33.16
N ARG A 59 -34.07 -24.58 -32.71
CA ARG A 59 -34.63 -25.98 -32.75
C ARG A 59 -34.13 -26.98 -31.68
N THR A 60 -34.93 -27.85 -31.05
CA THR A 60 -36.27 -28.45 -31.35
C THR A 60 -36.92 -29.05 -30.06
N ALA A 61 -38.27 -29.16 -30.06
CA ALA A 61 -39.24 -30.05 -29.36
C ALA A 61 -38.74 -31.15 -28.38
N ALA A 62 -39.44 -31.64 -27.33
CA ALA A 62 -40.86 -31.74 -26.98
C ALA A 62 -41.02 -32.13 -25.47
N ASP A 63 -42.29 -32.15 -25.02
CA ASP A 63 -42.90 -32.84 -23.86
C ASP A 63 -43.01 -32.23 -22.43
N ARG A 64 -44.30 -32.15 -22.04
CA ARG A 64 -45.06 -31.91 -20.78
C ARG A 64 -44.50 -32.49 -19.45
N PRO A 65 -45.15 -32.28 -18.25
CA PRO A 65 -46.23 -31.35 -17.85
C PRO A 65 -46.00 -30.60 -16.49
N ALA A 66 -47.03 -29.86 -16.06
CA ALA A 66 -47.15 -28.88 -14.97
C ALA A 66 -47.24 -29.41 -13.51
N SER A 67 -46.85 -28.56 -12.53
CA SER A 67 -47.62 -28.31 -11.30
C SER A 67 -47.13 -27.08 -10.48
N PRO A 68 -47.98 -26.49 -9.61
CA PRO A 68 -47.93 -25.08 -9.21
C PRO A 68 -47.44 -24.86 -7.76
N GLY A 69 -46.85 -23.69 -7.47
CA GLY A 69 -46.62 -23.27 -6.08
C GLY A 69 -45.52 -22.23 -5.87
N ALA A 70 -45.61 -21.06 -6.50
CA ALA A 70 -44.60 -20.01 -6.31
C ALA A 70 -45.14 -18.57 -6.27
N SER A 71 -46.45 -18.36 -6.12
CA SER A 71 -47.04 -17.00 -6.09
C SER A 71 -47.19 -16.41 -4.68
N GLY A 72 -47.15 -17.22 -3.62
CA GLY A 72 -47.30 -16.73 -2.24
C GLY A 72 -46.02 -16.15 -1.64
N GLN A 73 -44.86 -16.72 -1.96
CA GLN A 73 -43.57 -16.24 -1.44
C GLN A 73 -43.10 -14.97 -2.13
N THR A 74 -43.35 -14.83 -3.43
CA THR A 74 -43.04 -13.60 -4.18
C THR A 74 -43.90 -12.43 -3.71
N TRP A 75 -45.17 -12.65 -3.35
CA TRP A 75 -46.02 -11.58 -2.81
C TRP A 75 -45.59 -11.15 -1.41
N ARG A 76 -45.23 -12.10 -0.53
CA ARG A 76 -44.70 -11.78 0.81
C ARG A 76 -43.36 -11.05 0.75
N LEU A 77 -42.46 -11.49 -0.12
CA LEU A 77 -41.17 -10.84 -0.32
C LEU A 77 -41.35 -9.42 -0.88
N MET A 78 -42.30 -9.23 -1.80
CA MET A 78 -42.63 -7.91 -2.34
C MET A 78 -43.24 -7.00 -1.26
N GLN A 79 -44.07 -7.54 -0.37
CA GLN A 79 -44.65 -6.81 0.75
C GLN A 79 -43.60 -6.42 1.80
N GLU A 80 -42.68 -7.33 2.15
CA GLU A 80 -41.54 -7.03 3.02
C GLU A 80 -40.60 -5.99 2.40
N MET A 81 -40.33 -6.07 1.09
CA MET A 81 -39.51 -5.08 0.39
C MET A 81 -40.20 -3.70 0.38
N GLN A 82 -41.53 -3.68 0.26
CA GLN A 82 -42.32 -2.46 0.26
C GLN A 82 -42.44 -1.85 1.67
N GLU A 83 -42.43 -2.67 2.73
CA GLU A 83 -42.33 -2.23 4.12
C GLU A 83 -40.92 -1.72 4.46
N GLN A 84 -39.86 -2.37 3.96
CA GLN A 84 -38.49 -1.88 4.07
C GLN A 84 -38.29 -0.55 3.34
N LEU A 85 -38.86 -0.39 2.14
CA LEU A 85 -38.84 0.90 1.43
C LEU A 85 -39.62 1.99 2.17
N LYS A 86 -40.74 1.67 2.84
CA LYS A 86 -41.45 2.63 3.71
C LYS A 86 -40.62 3.02 4.92
N LEU A 87 -39.89 2.09 5.52
CA LEU A 87 -38.96 2.34 6.63
C LEU A 87 -37.81 3.26 6.19
N TYR A 88 -37.15 2.96 5.06
CA TYR A 88 -36.11 3.82 4.51
C TYR A 88 -36.62 5.20 4.10
N LYS A 89 -37.84 5.29 3.56
CA LYS A 89 -38.46 6.58 3.22
C LYS A 89 -38.76 7.42 4.47
N LYS A 90 -39.23 6.78 5.54
CA LYS A 90 -39.47 7.44 6.84
C LYS A 90 -38.17 7.85 7.53
N GLU A 91 -37.08 7.12 7.31
CA GLU A 91 -35.75 7.46 7.81
C GLU A 91 -35.10 8.59 7.00
N LEU A 92 -35.36 8.66 5.69
CA LEU A 92 -35.01 9.80 4.84
C LEU A 92 -35.82 11.05 5.21
N GLU A 93 -37.13 10.94 5.43
CA GLU A 93 -37.97 12.05 5.91
C GLU A 93 -37.47 12.58 7.27
N LYS A 94 -37.05 11.70 8.20
CA LYS A 94 -36.41 12.13 9.46
C LYS A 94 -35.07 12.85 9.25
N LYS A 95 -34.29 12.47 8.24
CA LYS A 95 -33.03 13.14 7.89
C LYS A 95 -33.28 14.48 7.20
N ASP A 96 -34.31 14.58 6.36
CA ASP A 96 -34.74 15.83 5.74
C ASP A 96 -35.39 16.79 6.76
N ASP A 97 -36.13 16.28 7.74
CA ASP A 97 -36.65 17.07 8.88
C ASP A 97 -35.50 17.59 9.76
N LEU A 98 -34.45 16.79 9.96
CA LEU A 98 -33.24 17.20 10.68
C LEU A 98 -32.48 18.30 9.91
N ILE A 99 -32.37 18.19 8.59
CA ILE A 99 -31.77 19.21 7.73
C ILE A 99 -32.62 20.49 7.72
N THR A 100 -33.95 20.37 7.69
CA THR A 100 -34.89 21.51 7.73
C THR A 100 -34.87 22.20 9.10
N SER A 101 -34.66 21.46 10.19
CA SER A 101 -34.49 22.02 11.54
C SER A 101 -33.16 22.75 11.72
N LEU A 102 -32.10 22.33 11.01
CA LEU A 102 -30.80 23.01 10.99
C LEU A 102 -30.78 24.24 10.06
N ALA A 103 -31.68 24.29 9.07
CA ALA A 103 -31.77 25.40 8.11
C ALA A 103 -32.69 26.56 8.53
N THR A 104 -33.47 26.44 9.63
CA THR A 104 -34.49 27.44 10.02
C THR A 104 -34.18 28.22 11.30
N GLY A 105 -33.02 28.04 11.92
CA GLY A 105 -32.64 28.72 13.16
C GLY A 105 -31.69 29.90 13.00
N SER A 106 -32.11 31.02 12.40
CA SER A 106 -31.68 32.38 12.78
C SER A 106 -32.34 33.44 11.88
N LYS A 107 -33.37 34.11 12.40
CA LYS A 107 -33.80 35.44 11.94
C LYS A 107 -33.73 36.39 13.13
N GLY A 108 -33.02 37.50 12.95
CA GLY A 108 -33.03 38.70 13.78
C GLY A 108 -32.26 39.82 13.08
N PRO A 109 -32.69 41.10 13.16
CA PRO A 109 -33.21 41.78 11.98
C PRO A 109 -32.37 42.96 11.45
N GLU A 110 -32.93 43.56 10.40
CA GLU A 110 -32.48 44.58 9.45
C GLU A 110 -31.90 45.90 10.02
N THR A 111 -31.03 46.48 9.20
CA THR A 111 -30.43 47.83 9.26
C THR A 111 -31.45 48.98 9.23
N PRO A 112 -31.06 50.23 9.57
CA PRO A 112 -30.77 51.16 8.46
C PRO A 112 -29.62 52.17 8.68
N LYS A 113 -29.18 52.68 7.53
CA LYS A 113 -28.07 53.62 7.22
C LYS A 113 -28.12 54.96 7.97
N ILE A 114 -26.96 55.47 8.43
CA ILE A 114 -26.68 56.91 8.59
C ILE A 114 -25.24 57.24 8.15
N ASN A 115 -25.17 58.26 7.30
CA ASN A 115 -24.01 58.99 6.76
C ASN A 115 -23.25 59.75 7.88
N GLY A 116 -21.91 59.87 7.81
CA GLY A 116 -21.19 60.78 8.71
C GLY A 116 -19.67 60.75 8.65
N TYR A 117 -19.13 61.47 7.67
CA TYR A 117 -17.89 62.24 7.64
C TYR A 117 -16.97 62.37 8.89
N PHE A 118 -15.66 62.39 8.58
CA PHE A 118 -14.49 63.06 9.20
C PHE A 118 -13.72 62.43 10.39
N SER A 119 -12.46 62.06 10.10
CA SER A 119 -11.24 62.29 10.89
C SER A 119 -10.10 62.35 9.86
N SER A 120 -9.11 63.23 9.85
CA SER A 120 -8.72 64.38 10.66
C SER A 120 -7.55 64.99 9.88
N GLY A 121 -7.64 66.25 9.48
CA GLY A 121 -6.51 67.02 8.98
C GLY A 121 -6.06 68.01 10.04
N ASP A 122 -4.76 68.01 10.35
CA ASP A 122 -4.02 69.15 10.89
C ASP A 122 -4.36 70.42 10.10
N PRO A 123 -4.37 71.65 10.69
CA PRO A 123 -3.09 72.30 10.98
C PRO A 123 -3.05 73.41 12.07
N ALA A 124 -1.81 73.70 12.50
CA ALA A 124 -1.20 75.01 12.75
C ALA A 124 -1.80 76.04 13.76
N TYR A 125 -0.92 76.44 14.69
CA TYR A 125 -0.84 77.72 15.42
C TYR A 125 -1.20 78.96 14.56
N PRO A 126 -1.71 80.11 15.11
CA PRO A 126 -0.90 81.02 15.94
C PRO A 126 -1.71 81.88 16.99
N PRO A 127 -1.28 83.06 17.48
CA PRO A 127 -0.86 83.31 18.88
C PRO A 127 -1.80 84.22 19.73
N GLN A 128 -1.52 84.26 21.05
CA GLN A 128 -2.10 85.09 22.15
C GLN A 128 -2.07 86.63 21.92
N PRO A 129 -2.55 87.57 22.82
CA PRO A 129 -3.32 87.55 24.11
C PRO A 129 -4.40 88.71 24.17
N PRO A 130 -4.86 89.34 25.31
CA PRO A 130 -5.20 88.91 26.69
C PRO A 130 -6.60 89.39 27.23
N ALA A 131 -7.00 88.79 28.37
CA ALA A 131 -7.75 89.35 29.53
C ALA A 131 -9.22 89.85 29.43
N GLN A 132 -10.15 89.19 30.16
CA GLN A 132 -10.93 89.71 31.32
C GLN A 132 -12.04 88.70 31.78
N PRO A 133 -12.58 88.79 33.03
CA PRO A 133 -13.06 87.66 33.85
C PRO A 133 -14.55 87.27 33.65
N PRO A 134 -14.98 86.06 34.08
CA PRO A 134 -16.33 85.55 33.79
C PRO A 134 -17.37 85.96 34.86
N PRO A 135 -18.64 86.21 34.47
CA PRO A 135 -19.73 86.29 35.42
C PRO A 135 -20.20 84.88 35.82
N THR A 136 -20.78 84.83 37.01
CA THR A 136 -21.09 83.69 37.89
C THR A 136 -22.09 82.65 37.36
N GLY A 137 -22.27 82.51 36.04
CA GLY A 137 -23.09 81.48 35.40
C GLY A 137 -22.32 80.20 35.02
N ALA A 138 -20.99 80.27 34.88
CA ALA A 138 -20.19 79.15 34.38
C ALA A 138 -20.05 77.98 35.37
N ARG A 139 -20.15 78.23 36.68
CA ARG A 139 -20.04 77.17 37.70
C ARG A 139 -21.21 76.19 37.62
N THR A 140 -22.44 76.68 37.48
CA THR A 140 -23.64 75.83 37.41
C THR A 140 -23.68 75.01 36.13
N LEU A 141 -23.24 75.59 35.02
CA LEU A 141 -23.07 74.89 33.74
C LEU A 141 -21.97 73.82 33.81
N HIS A 142 -20.83 74.11 34.43
CA HIS A 142 -19.75 73.13 34.61
C HIS A 142 -20.16 71.95 35.50
N TYR A 143 -20.89 72.20 36.60
CA TYR A 143 -21.41 71.10 37.44
C TYR A 143 -22.47 70.27 36.72
N ARG A 144 -23.31 70.90 35.89
CA ARG A 144 -24.30 70.21 35.06
C ARG A 144 -23.65 69.35 33.99
N MET A 145 -22.68 69.88 33.25
CA MET A 145 -21.93 69.14 32.24
C MET A 145 -21.10 68.00 32.85
N ALA A 146 -20.50 68.20 34.03
CA ALA A 146 -19.79 67.14 34.74
C ALA A 146 -20.74 66.03 35.24
N ALA A 147 -21.93 66.40 35.71
CA ALA A 147 -22.96 65.43 36.09
C ALA A 147 -23.50 64.66 34.87
N GLU A 148 -23.77 65.35 33.76
CA GLU A 148 -24.20 64.75 32.49
C GLU A 148 -23.12 63.81 31.93
N SER A 149 -21.83 64.19 31.99
CA SER A 149 -20.70 63.32 31.63
C SER A 149 -20.61 62.09 32.52
N ALA A 150 -20.71 62.25 33.85
CA ALA A 150 -20.69 61.13 34.78
C ALA A 150 -21.89 60.18 34.59
N THR A 151 -23.08 60.70 34.23
CA THR A 151 -24.23 59.86 33.89
C THR A 151 -24.06 59.14 32.56
N GLY A 152 -23.43 59.78 31.56
CA GLY A 152 -23.09 59.15 30.29
C GLY A 152 -22.04 58.04 30.44
N GLU A 153 -21.02 58.28 31.26
CA GLU A 153 -20.00 57.29 31.62
C GLU A 153 -20.60 56.12 32.40
N LEU A 154 -21.50 56.39 33.36
CA LEU A 154 -22.22 55.35 34.09
C LEU A 154 -23.08 54.49 33.15
N ALA A 155 -23.84 55.12 32.24
CA ALA A 155 -24.63 54.41 31.24
C ALA A 155 -23.75 53.57 30.30
N ALA A 156 -22.61 54.11 29.85
CA ALA A 156 -21.66 53.36 29.02
C ALA A 156 -21.05 52.17 29.77
N MET A 157 -20.72 52.34 31.05
CA MET A 157 -20.24 51.25 31.91
C MET A 157 -21.32 50.20 32.17
N GLN A 158 -22.58 50.61 32.29
CA GLN A 158 -23.72 49.70 32.47
C GLN A 158 -23.99 48.87 31.21
N VAL A 159 -23.97 49.49 30.02
CA VAL A 159 -24.05 48.77 28.74
C VAL A 159 -22.88 47.81 28.57
N LYS A 160 -21.67 48.21 28.98
CA LYS A 160 -20.49 47.33 28.94
C LYS A 160 -20.63 46.14 29.92
N ALA A 161 -21.18 46.37 31.10
CA ALA A 161 -21.46 45.32 32.08
C ALA A 161 -22.52 44.33 31.55
N GLU A 162 -23.62 44.83 30.97
CA GLU A 162 -24.66 44.01 30.36
C GLU A 162 -24.12 43.19 29.18
N ARG A 163 -23.28 43.79 28.34
CA ARG A 163 -22.61 43.08 27.23
C ARG A 163 -21.68 41.98 27.74
N LEU A 164 -20.83 42.26 28.73
CA LEU A 164 -19.95 41.25 29.33
C LEU A 164 -20.75 40.14 30.02
N GLN A 165 -21.90 40.48 30.61
CA GLN A 165 -22.80 39.51 31.22
C GLN A 165 -23.48 38.62 30.18
N ALA A 166 -23.85 39.17 29.02
CA ALA A 166 -24.35 38.41 27.88
C ALA A 166 -23.27 37.47 27.29
N GLU A 167 -22.05 37.97 27.07
CA GLU A 167 -20.91 37.17 26.60
C GLU A 167 -20.55 36.06 27.61
N LEU A 168 -20.63 36.35 28.91
CA LEU A 168 -20.47 35.34 29.96
C LEU A 168 -21.59 34.28 29.93
N GLY A 169 -22.84 34.69 29.65
CA GLY A 169 -23.96 33.76 29.47
C GLY A 169 -23.78 32.86 28.25
N GLU A 170 -23.36 33.42 27.13
CA GLU A 170 -23.10 32.68 25.89
C GLU A 170 -21.95 31.69 26.04
N THR A 171 -20.85 32.10 26.68
CA THR A 171 -19.72 31.20 26.97
C THR A 171 -20.10 30.07 27.92
N LYS A 172 -20.91 30.35 28.97
CA LYS A 172 -21.46 29.31 29.85
C LYS A 172 -22.36 28.32 29.10
N ASN A 173 -23.24 28.80 28.23
CA ASN A 173 -24.09 27.93 27.41
C ASN A 173 -23.26 27.07 26.46
N ARG A 174 -22.22 27.65 25.84
CA ARG A 174 -21.29 26.90 24.98
C ARG A 174 -20.51 25.84 25.75
N CYS A 175 -20.09 26.12 26.99
CA CYS A 175 -19.51 25.12 27.87
C CYS A 175 -20.50 24.01 28.21
N ALA A 176 -21.74 24.35 28.58
CA ALA A 176 -22.77 23.36 28.89
C ALA A 176 -23.08 22.42 27.71
N ILE A 177 -23.11 22.96 26.47
CA ILE A 177 -23.27 22.16 25.25
C ILE A 177 -22.09 21.20 25.07
N LYS A 178 -20.86 21.68 25.26
CA LYS A 178 -19.67 20.82 25.19
C LYS A 178 -19.67 19.75 26.28
N ASP A 179 -20.14 20.05 27.49
CA ASP A 179 -20.24 19.07 28.59
C ASP A 179 -21.29 17.99 28.29
N VAL A 180 -22.36 18.31 27.56
CA VAL A 180 -23.33 17.33 27.08
C VAL A 180 -22.70 16.46 25.99
N GLN A 181 -22.01 17.05 25.01
CA GLN A 181 -21.31 16.29 23.96
C GLN A 181 -20.24 15.36 24.53
N ILE A 182 -19.51 15.78 25.56
CA ILE A 182 -18.52 14.95 26.25
C ILE A 182 -19.23 13.76 26.92
N ARG A 183 -20.33 14.00 27.63
CA ARG A 183 -21.12 12.91 28.25
C ARG A 183 -21.66 11.93 27.21
N ASP A 184 -22.15 12.42 26.08
CA ASP A 184 -22.64 11.57 25.00
C ASP A 184 -21.50 10.69 24.44
N MET A 185 -20.33 11.27 24.17
CA MET A 185 -19.14 10.51 23.74
C MET A 185 -18.68 9.50 24.80
N GLU A 186 -18.75 9.83 26.09
CA GLU A 186 -18.44 8.90 27.18
C GLU A 186 -19.39 7.70 27.19
N THR A 187 -20.69 7.93 26.99
CA THR A 187 -21.68 6.84 26.91
C THR A 187 -21.46 5.97 25.67
N GLU A 188 -21.08 6.57 24.53
CA GLU A 188 -20.79 5.84 23.31
C GLU A 188 -19.53 4.97 23.47
N ILE A 189 -18.47 5.52 24.08
CA ILE A 189 -17.26 4.76 24.45
C ILE A 189 -17.60 3.61 25.38
N GLN A 190 -18.49 3.81 26.36
CA GLN A 190 -18.91 2.76 27.27
C GLN A 190 -19.69 1.65 26.54
N SER A 191 -20.58 2.01 25.62
CA SER A 191 -21.28 1.04 24.75
C SER A 191 -20.28 0.23 23.92
N TYR A 192 -19.28 0.87 23.32
CA TYR A 192 -18.23 0.18 22.57
C TYR A 192 -17.39 -0.77 23.44
N LYS A 193 -17.09 -0.39 24.69
CA LYS A 193 -16.39 -1.27 25.64
C LYS A 193 -17.23 -2.49 26.00
N GLU A 194 -18.52 -2.32 26.21
CA GLU A 194 -19.45 -3.41 26.52
C GLU A 194 -19.62 -4.36 25.33
N ASP A 195 -19.77 -3.83 24.12
CA ASP A 195 -19.86 -4.64 22.90
C ASP A 195 -18.55 -5.37 22.61
N ASN A 196 -17.40 -4.73 22.83
CA ASN A 196 -16.10 -5.39 22.75
C ASN A 196 -15.96 -6.51 23.80
N ALA A 197 -16.40 -6.28 25.04
CA ALA A 197 -16.41 -7.32 26.08
C ALA A 197 -17.32 -8.51 25.71
N ARG A 198 -18.49 -8.25 25.12
CA ARG A 198 -19.39 -9.30 24.60
C ARG A 198 -18.76 -10.07 23.45
N GLN A 199 -18.09 -9.39 22.51
CA GLN A 199 -17.38 -10.03 21.42
C GLN A 199 -16.22 -10.88 21.93
N VAL A 200 -15.43 -10.39 22.89
CA VAL A 200 -14.35 -11.15 23.53
C VAL A 200 -14.89 -12.40 24.25
N ALA A 201 -15.99 -12.27 25.00
CA ALA A 201 -16.65 -13.40 25.64
C ALA A 201 -17.15 -14.43 24.61
N LEU A 202 -17.76 -13.98 23.52
CA LEU A 202 -18.22 -14.83 22.43
C LEU A 202 -17.04 -15.59 21.79
N VAL A 203 -15.95 -14.89 21.47
CA VAL A 203 -14.72 -15.50 20.95
C VAL A 203 -14.17 -16.54 21.92
N GLN A 204 -14.22 -16.27 23.22
CA GLN A 204 -13.77 -17.23 24.23
C GLN A 204 -14.66 -18.49 24.26
N THR A 205 -15.98 -18.35 24.19
CA THR A 205 -16.89 -19.50 24.07
C THR A 205 -16.69 -20.28 22.78
N LEU A 206 -16.46 -19.62 21.64
CA LEU A 206 -16.17 -20.30 20.38
C LEU A 206 -14.83 -21.05 20.43
N ARG A 207 -13.80 -20.47 21.06
CA ARG A 207 -12.51 -21.14 21.29
C ARG A 207 -12.63 -22.34 22.23
N ASN A 208 -13.45 -22.24 23.28
CA ASN A 208 -13.74 -23.39 24.16
C ASN A 208 -14.46 -24.49 23.37
N ARG A 209 -15.44 -24.12 22.54
CA ARG A 209 -16.16 -25.09 21.71
C ARG A 209 -15.27 -25.78 20.68
N ILE A 210 -14.32 -25.06 20.08
CA ILE A 210 -13.33 -25.66 19.18
C ILE A 210 -12.47 -26.67 19.94
N ARG A 211 -11.97 -26.33 21.13
CA ARG A 211 -11.21 -27.26 21.97
C ARG A 211 -12.02 -28.51 22.35
N GLU A 212 -13.27 -28.35 22.77
CA GLU A 212 -14.16 -29.49 23.05
C GLU A 212 -14.31 -30.40 21.81
N MET A 213 -14.51 -29.81 20.63
CA MET A 213 -14.62 -30.57 19.38
C MET A 213 -13.29 -31.26 19.01
N GLU A 214 -12.15 -30.62 19.28
CA GLU A 214 -10.81 -31.18 19.09
C GLU A 214 -10.58 -32.38 20.01
N ASP A 215 -10.92 -32.26 21.30
CA ASP A 215 -10.86 -33.35 22.28
C ASP A 215 -11.81 -34.51 21.92
N GLU A 216 -13.03 -34.20 21.47
CA GLU A 216 -13.97 -35.19 20.94
C GLU A 216 -13.39 -35.91 19.72
N THR A 217 -12.73 -35.20 18.79
CA THR A 217 -12.07 -35.86 17.65
C THR A 217 -10.86 -36.68 18.06
N GLY A 218 -10.08 -36.24 19.06
CA GLY A 218 -8.97 -37.00 19.62
C GLY A 218 -9.44 -38.31 20.25
N THR A 219 -10.48 -38.25 21.07
CA THR A 219 -11.09 -39.45 21.69
C THR A 219 -11.70 -40.38 20.65
N LEU A 220 -12.41 -39.86 19.64
CA LEU A 220 -12.92 -40.65 18.51
C LEU A 220 -11.81 -41.33 17.71
N SER A 221 -10.67 -40.65 17.52
CA SER A 221 -9.48 -41.23 16.87
C SER A 221 -8.91 -42.40 17.67
N VAL A 222 -8.81 -42.25 19.00
CA VAL A 222 -8.37 -43.34 19.90
C VAL A 222 -9.36 -44.51 19.87
N VAL A 223 -10.67 -44.24 19.89
CA VAL A 223 -11.71 -45.28 19.77
C VAL A 223 -11.64 -45.98 18.42
N LYS A 224 -11.44 -45.24 17.33
CA LYS A 224 -11.25 -45.80 15.99
C LYS A 224 -10.01 -46.69 15.94
N GLY A 225 -8.87 -46.25 16.48
CA GLY A 225 -7.66 -47.07 16.57
C GLY A 225 -7.86 -48.35 17.37
N ARG A 226 -8.58 -48.29 18.49
CA ARG A 226 -8.98 -49.49 19.26
C ARG A 226 -9.89 -50.41 18.44
N GLY A 227 -10.88 -49.86 17.73
CA GLY A 227 -11.78 -50.60 16.86
C GLY A 227 -11.03 -51.30 15.71
N GLU A 228 -10.05 -50.63 15.10
CA GLU A 228 -9.20 -51.22 14.05
C GLU A 228 -8.37 -52.39 14.60
N ILE A 229 -7.81 -52.28 15.80
CA ILE A 229 -7.09 -53.38 16.46
C ILE A 229 -8.03 -54.57 16.72
N THR A 230 -9.25 -54.31 17.21
CA THR A 230 -10.25 -55.38 17.43
C THR A 230 -10.69 -56.03 16.12
N ILE A 231 -10.91 -55.23 15.06
CA ILE A 231 -11.24 -55.76 13.73
C ILE A 231 -10.09 -56.61 13.19
N GLN A 232 -8.84 -56.17 13.34
CA GLN A 232 -7.68 -56.96 12.92
C GLN A 232 -7.55 -58.27 13.70
N ALA A 233 -7.83 -58.26 15.00
CA ALA A 233 -7.87 -59.47 15.83
C ALA A 233 -8.97 -60.42 15.37
N LEU A 234 -10.20 -59.94 15.19
CA LEU A 234 -11.33 -60.75 14.68
C LEU A 234 -11.09 -61.26 13.26
N GLN A 235 -10.44 -60.49 12.38
CA GLN A 235 -10.05 -60.95 11.05
C GLN A 235 -8.94 -62.01 11.09
N LYS A 236 -8.08 -61.99 12.10
CA LYS A 236 -7.08 -63.04 12.32
C LYS A 236 -7.76 -64.32 12.82
N GLU A 237 -8.63 -64.21 13.82
CA GLU A 237 -9.42 -65.34 14.32
C GLU A 237 -10.32 -65.95 13.23
N MET A 238 -10.97 -65.12 12.41
CA MET A 238 -11.78 -65.58 11.28
C MET A 238 -10.94 -66.37 10.27
N ARG A 239 -9.69 -65.93 10.01
CA ARG A 239 -8.75 -66.69 9.17
C ARG A 239 -8.36 -68.02 9.82
N GLU A 240 -8.07 -68.03 11.10
CA GLU A 240 -7.76 -69.26 11.85
C GLU A 240 -8.95 -70.24 11.85
N TYR A 241 -10.19 -69.75 12.00
CA TYR A 241 -11.40 -70.57 11.87
C TYR A 241 -11.61 -71.07 10.44
N GLN A 242 -11.37 -70.24 9.42
CA GLN A 242 -11.43 -70.67 8.02
C GLN A 242 -10.41 -71.77 7.72
N ASP A 243 -9.16 -71.61 8.17
CA ASP A 243 -8.12 -72.63 8.04
C ASP A 243 -8.51 -73.92 8.78
N ARG A 244 -9.10 -73.79 9.97
CA ARG A 244 -9.58 -74.93 10.75
C ARG A 244 -10.76 -75.64 10.08
N VAL A 245 -11.69 -74.89 9.49
CA VAL A 245 -12.79 -75.45 8.68
C VAL A 245 -12.22 -76.18 7.47
N ALA A 246 -11.28 -75.58 6.74
CA ALA A 246 -10.63 -76.21 5.58
C ALA A 246 -9.90 -77.51 5.97
N GLU A 247 -9.21 -77.55 7.12
CA GLU A 247 -8.58 -78.75 7.66
C GLU A 247 -9.62 -79.82 8.01
N LEU A 248 -10.71 -79.45 8.70
CA LEU A 248 -11.78 -80.36 9.07
C LEU A 248 -12.51 -80.93 7.85
N GLU A 249 -12.79 -80.10 6.84
CA GLU A 249 -13.32 -80.53 5.55
C GLU A 249 -12.35 -81.48 4.84
N GLY A 250 -11.04 -81.21 4.87
CA GLY A 250 -10.02 -82.11 4.35
C GLY A 250 -10.03 -83.48 5.02
N ARG A 251 -10.14 -83.50 6.35
CA ARG A 251 -10.27 -84.73 7.15
C ARG A 251 -11.58 -85.47 6.88
N LEU A 252 -12.68 -84.74 6.71
CA LEU A 252 -13.99 -85.32 6.38
C LEU A 252 -13.94 -85.98 4.99
N ARG A 253 -13.45 -85.25 3.96
CA ARG A 253 -13.23 -85.78 2.60
C ARG A 253 -12.28 -86.98 2.57
N PHE A 254 -11.29 -87.04 3.47
CA PHE A 254 -10.41 -88.21 3.59
C PHE A 254 -11.16 -89.41 4.18
N LYS A 255 -11.95 -89.21 5.25
CA LYS A 255 -12.78 -90.26 5.85
C LYS A 255 -13.85 -90.75 4.89
N GLU A 256 -14.54 -89.86 4.19
CA GLU A 256 -15.54 -90.19 3.17
C GLU A 256 -14.93 -91.02 2.05
N ARG A 257 -13.77 -90.61 1.50
CA ARG A 257 -13.07 -91.42 0.50
C ARG A 257 -12.74 -92.81 1.01
N ARG A 258 -12.22 -92.93 2.23
CA ARG A 258 -11.91 -94.22 2.85
C ARG A 258 -13.16 -95.07 3.09
N GLN A 259 -14.27 -94.45 3.51
CA GLN A 259 -15.54 -95.12 3.72
C GLN A 259 -16.17 -95.57 2.40
N VAL A 260 -16.10 -94.75 1.34
CA VAL A 260 -16.55 -95.14 0.00
C VAL A 260 -15.75 -96.32 -0.53
N THR A 261 -14.42 -96.32 -0.39
CA THR A 261 -13.60 -97.48 -0.79
C THR A 261 -13.97 -98.73 -0.01
N PHE A 262 -14.17 -98.61 1.31
CA PHE A 262 -14.57 -99.72 2.18
C PHE A 262 -15.96 -100.25 1.83
N LEU A 263 -16.95 -99.38 1.62
CA LEU A 263 -18.32 -99.77 1.25
C LEU A 263 -18.37 -100.38 -0.16
N THR A 264 -17.54 -99.90 -1.09
CA THR A 264 -17.45 -100.50 -2.43
C THR A 264 -16.93 -101.93 -2.35
N ASP A 265 -15.89 -102.17 -1.55
CA ASP A 265 -15.31 -103.51 -1.36
C ASP A 265 -16.26 -104.44 -0.57
N GLN A 266 -16.99 -103.89 0.42
CA GLN A 266 -18.00 -104.61 1.19
C GLN A 266 -19.21 -105.01 0.34
N ASN A 267 -19.74 -104.09 -0.47
CA ASN A 267 -20.87 -104.39 -1.37
C ASN A 267 -20.47 -105.43 -2.41
N PHE A 268 -19.25 -105.36 -2.95
CA PHE A 268 -18.76 -106.37 -3.90
C PHE A 268 -18.71 -107.77 -3.26
N ARG A 269 -18.28 -107.87 -1.98
CA ARG A 269 -18.32 -109.13 -1.22
C ARG A 269 -19.74 -109.60 -0.88
N SER A 270 -20.64 -108.69 -0.48
CA SER A 270 -22.04 -109.03 -0.17
C SER A 270 -22.77 -109.58 -1.39
N HIS A 271 -22.60 -108.94 -2.55
CA HIS A 271 -23.22 -109.40 -3.80
C HIS A 271 -22.74 -110.80 -4.24
N ILE A 272 -21.49 -111.16 -3.94
CA ILE A 272 -20.98 -112.52 -4.18
C ILE A 272 -21.64 -113.52 -3.23
N SER A 273 -21.72 -113.20 -1.92
CA SER A 273 -22.32 -114.08 -0.90
C SER A 273 -23.84 -114.28 -1.09
N GLU A 274 -24.57 -113.23 -1.43
CA GLU A 274 -26.03 -113.30 -1.67
C GLU A 274 -26.36 -114.18 -2.88
N ARG A 275 -25.50 -114.17 -3.90
CA ARG A 275 -25.65 -115.03 -5.08
C ARG A 275 -25.49 -116.51 -4.72
N GLU A 276 -24.52 -116.84 -3.88
CA GLU A 276 -24.30 -118.22 -3.39
C GLU A 276 -25.46 -118.70 -2.50
N ASP A 277 -25.97 -117.86 -1.60
CA ASP A 277 -27.10 -118.17 -0.72
C ASP A 277 -28.43 -118.36 -1.47
N ALA A 278 -28.67 -117.57 -2.53
CA ALA A 278 -29.87 -117.69 -3.36
C ALA A 278 -29.90 -119.02 -4.13
N GLU A 279 -28.74 -119.50 -4.59
CA GLU A 279 -28.60 -120.77 -5.31
C GLU A 279 -28.87 -121.97 -4.39
N GLN A 280 -28.44 -121.91 -3.12
CA GLN A 280 -28.73 -122.95 -2.12
C GLN A 280 -30.21 -122.98 -1.69
N LYS A 281 -30.86 -121.82 -1.54
CA LYS A 281 -32.28 -121.74 -1.12
C LYS A 281 -33.22 -122.31 -2.18
N SER A 282 -32.93 -122.09 -3.47
CA SER A 282 -33.70 -122.66 -4.59
C SER A 282 -33.78 -124.20 -4.53
N GLN A 283 -32.65 -124.86 -4.30
CA GLN A 283 -32.56 -126.33 -4.18
C GLN A 283 -33.26 -126.91 -2.94
N SER A 284 -33.54 -126.08 -1.93
CA SER A 284 -34.24 -126.48 -0.70
C SER A 284 -35.77 -126.46 -0.85
N TRP A 285 -36.31 -125.52 -1.64
CA TRP A 285 -37.75 -125.38 -1.86
C TRP A 285 -38.31 -126.47 -2.79
N GLU A 286 -37.50 -126.94 -3.74
CA GLU A 286 -37.84 -128.08 -4.61
C GLU A 286 -38.05 -129.41 -3.85
N ARG A 287 -37.45 -129.55 -2.66
CA ARG A 287 -37.66 -130.72 -1.77
C ARG A 287 -38.95 -130.59 -0.95
N LYS A 288 -39.19 -129.43 -0.35
CA LYS A 288 -40.35 -129.18 0.54
C LYS A 288 -41.71 -129.27 -0.18
N TYR A 289 -41.76 -128.90 -1.46
CA TYR A 289 -43.00 -128.99 -2.24
C TYR A 289 -43.43 -130.45 -2.51
N ARG A 290 -42.50 -131.40 -2.45
CA ARG A 290 -42.77 -132.83 -2.67
C ARG A 290 -43.43 -133.50 -1.45
N ASP A 291 -43.09 -133.04 -0.24
CA ASP A 291 -43.55 -133.60 1.02
C ASP A 291 -44.96 -133.11 1.44
N LEU A 292 -45.37 -131.92 0.98
CA LEU A 292 -46.69 -131.36 1.28
C LEU A 292 -47.83 -132.13 0.58
N CYS A 293 -47.55 -132.68 -0.61
CA CYS A 293 -48.54 -133.45 -1.39
C CYS A 293 -48.89 -134.80 -0.73
N THR A 294 -48.06 -135.34 0.16
CA THR A 294 -48.30 -136.62 0.84
C THR A 294 -49.14 -136.53 2.11
N GLU A 295 -49.21 -135.37 2.76
CA GLU A 295 -49.83 -135.22 4.10
C GLU A 295 -51.34 -134.89 4.05
N VAL A 296 -51.81 -134.27 2.97
CA VAL A 296 -53.24 -133.90 2.80
C VAL A 296 -54.15 -135.12 2.60
N GLY A 297 -53.61 -136.27 2.16
CA GLY A 297 -54.37 -137.52 2.00
C GLY A 297 -54.80 -138.18 3.32
N ARG A 298 -54.31 -137.72 4.47
CA ARG A 298 -54.42 -138.46 5.74
C ARG A 298 -55.54 -137.99 6.70
N CYS A 299 -56.20 -136.85 6.45
CA CYS A 299 -56.96 -136.14 7.51
C CYS A 299 -58.51 -136.09 7.41
N ILE A 300 -59.21 -136.86 6.56
CA ILE A 300 -60.68 -136.69 6.38
C ILE A 300 -61.52 -137.97 6.62
N SER A 301 -61.31 -138.67 7.75
CA SER A 301 -62.25 -139.72 8.17
C SER A 301 -62.40 -139.81 9.68
N LEU A 302 -63.54 -139.40 10.25
CA LEU A 302 -64.11 -140.04 11.43
C LEU A 302 -65.60 -139.73 11.60
N ASP A 303 -66.36 -140.82 11.56
CA ASP A 303 -67.81 -140.98 11.65
C ASP A 303 -68.19 -141.32 13.11
N THR A 304 -69.35 -140.88 13.58
CA THR A 304 -69.83 -141.16 14.96
C THR A 304 -71.29 -141.62 14.93
N ALA A 305 -71.48 -142.94 14.86
CA ALA A 305 -72.76 -143.56 15.14
C ALA A 305 -72.58 -144.80 16.04
N ALA A 306 -73.35 -144.82 17.13
CA ALA A 306 -73.62 -145.93 18.06
C ALA A 306 -72.55 -146.27 19.13
N GLY A 307 -72.63 -145.60 20.28
CA GLY A 307 -71.95 -145.97 21.53
C GLY A 307 -72.84 -145.69 22.76
N SER A 308 -72.84 -146.63 23.71
CA SER A 308 -73.70 -146.76 24.91
C SER A 308 -73.76 -145.53 25.85
N ILE A 309 -74.86 -145.38 26.61
CA ILE A 309 -75.19 -144.25 27.50
C ILE A 309 -74.08 -143.82 28.50
N PRO A 310 -73.18 -144.68 29.03
CA PRO A 310 -72.04 -144.25 29.83
C PRO A 310 -71.01 -143.39 29.07
N ASP A 311 -70.83 -143.65 27.77
CA ASP A 311 -69.91 -142.92 26.88
C ASP A 311 -70.44 -141.50 26.56
N VAL A 312 -71.76 -141.31 26.61
CA VAL A 312 -72.39 -139.99 26.50
C VAL A 312 -72.22 -139.20 27.80
N ILE A 313 -72.33 -139.83 28.97
CA ILE A 313 -72.13 -139.16 30.28
C ILE A 313 -70.67 -138.74 30.46
N GLU A 314 -69.70 -139.56 30.02
CA GLU A 314 -68.28 -139.18 30.02
C GLU A 314 -68.00 -138.02 29.05
N LYS A 315 -68.58 -138.04 27.84
CA LYS A 315 -68.50 -136.91 26.88
C LYS A 315 -69.14 -135.63 27.41
N VAL A 316 -70.28 -135.73 28.10
CA VAL A 316 -70.96 -134.59 28.71
C VAL A 316 -70.17 -134.06 29.93
N THR A 317 -69.61 -134.93 30.77
CA THR A 317 -68.78 -134.53 31.92
C THR A 317 -67.48 -133.89 31.45
N HIS A 318 -66.85 -134.45 30.42
CA HIS A 318 -65.70 -133.85 29.76
C HIS A 318 -66.07 -132.47 29.22
N LYS A 319 -67.22 -132.33 28.53
CA LYS A 319 -67.69 -131.05 28.01
C LYS A 319 -68.01 -130.02 29.10
N ILE A 320 -68.59 -130.44 30.24
CA ILE A 320 -68.84 -129.57 31.40
C ILE A 320 -67.52 -129.09 32.01
N ASN A 321 -66.54 -129.98 32.17
CA ASN A 321 -65.21 -129.61 32.67
C ASN A 321 -64.50 -128.67 31.70
N THR A 322 -64.57 -128.93 30.38
CA THR A 322 -64.06 -128.01 29.36
C THR A 322 -64.74 -126.64 29.47
N ILE A 323 -66.06 -126.58 29.67
CA ILE A 323 -66.80 -125.32 29.83
C ILE A 323 -66.41 -124.60 31.13
N LEU A 324 -66.15 -125.32 32.22
CA LEU A 324 -65.68 -124.74 33.48
C LEU A 324 -64.26 -124.18 33.35
N GLU A 325 -63.35 -124.91 32.72
CA GLU A 325 -62.00 -124.45 32.39
C GLU A 325 -62.05 -123.22 31.48
N GLU A 326 -62.88 -123.24 30.44
CA GLU A 326 -63.16 -122.08 29.58
C GLU A 326 -63.71 -120.90 30.38
N ASN A 327 -64.63 -121.12 31.32
CA ASN A 327 -65.19 -120.06 32.15
C ASN A 327 -64.14 -119.42 33.06
N THR A 328 -63.27 -120.24 33.68
CA THR A 328 -62.15 -119.72 34.50
C THR A 328 -61.14 -118.95 33.65
N MET A 329 -60.82 -119.43 32.44
CA MET A 329 -59.96 -118.72 31.49
C MET A 329 -60.59 -117.40 31.05
N LEU A 330 -61.89 -117.39 30.75
CA LEU A 330 -62.61 -116.18 30.34
C LEU A 330 -62.67 -115.16 31.47
N ARG A 331 -62.85 -115.58 32.74
CA ARG A 331 -62.74 -114.68 33.90
C ARG A 331 -61.34 -114.10 34.06
N GLY A 332 -60.30 -114.92 33.87
CA GLY A 332 -58.91 -114.46 33.85
C GLY A 332 -58.66 -113.42 32.75
N ARG A 333 -59.11 -113.71 31.52
CA ARG A 333 -59.05 -112.77 30.38
C ARG A 333 -59.82 -111.48 30.65
N LEU A 334 -60.98 -111.56 31.29
CA LEU A 334 -61.79 -110.40 31.64
C LEU A 334 -61.08 -109.53 32.69
N SER A 335 -60.42 -110.14 33.67
CA SER A 335 -59.56 -109.41 34.63
C SER A 335 -58.42 -108.70 33.93
N THR A 336 -57.67 -109.39 33.04
CA THR A 336 -56.54 -108.77 32.32
C THR A 336 -57.01 -107.67 31.36
N LEU A 337 -58.16 -107.83 30.72
CA LEU A 337 -58.75 -106.79 29.87
C LEU A 337 -59.23 -105.59 30.70
N THR A 338 -59.74 -105.82 31.90
CA THR A 338 -60.15 -104.75 32.82
C THR A 338 -58.93 -103.98 33.33
N GLU A 339 -57.83 -104.67 33.68
CA GLU A 339 -56.57 -104.04 34.06
C GLU A 339 -55.95 -103.25 32.89
N ALA A 340 -55.95 -103.81 31.68
CA ALA A 340 -55.46 -103.12 30.48
C ALA A 340 -56.32 -101.89 30.10
N LEU A 341 -57.64 -101.96 30.32
CA LEU A 341 -58.53 -100.82 30.14
C LEU A 341 -58.21 -99.73 31.17
N ASN A 342 -58.07 -100.09 32.44
CA ASN A 342 -57.71 -99.15 33.51
C ASN A 342 -56.34 -98.50 33.28
N SER A 343 -55.33 -99.26 32.82
CA SER A 343 -54.01 -98.71 32.49
C SER A 343 -54.09 -97.76 31.30
N SER A 344 -54.85 -98.11 30.25
CA SER A 344 -55.08 -97.24 29.09
C SER A 344 -55.84 -95.96 29.47
N GLU A 345 -56.81 -96.04 30.38
CA GLU A 345 -57.51 -94.86 30.90
C GLU A 345 -56.59 -93.95 31.71
N LEU A 346 -55.66 -94.50 32.49
CA LEU A 346 -54.65 -93.72 33.20
C LEU A 346 -53.65 -93.07 32.23
N GLU A 347 -53.19 -93.80 31.21
CA GLU A 347 -52.30 -93.27 30.16
C GLU A 347 -52.97 -92.17 29.32
N THR A 348 -54.26 -92.33 28.99
CA THR A 348 -55.02 -91.29 28.27
C THR A 348 -55.27 -90.06 29.12
N LYS A 349 -55.47 -90.21 30.45
CA LYS A 349 -55.51 -89.08 31.39
C LYS A 349 -54.17 -88.36 31.46
N ALA A 350 -53.07 -89.10 31.64
CA ALA A 350 -51.72 -88.53 31.69
C ALA A 350 -51.32 -87.84 30.38
N SER A 351 -51.69 -88.40 29.22
CA SER A 351 -51.44 -87.77 27.93
C SER A 351 -52.28 -86.52 27.73
N ARG A 352 -53.56 -86.53 28.14
CA ARG A 352 -54.41 -85.33 28.15
C ARG A 352 -53.85 -84.21 29.01
N GLU A 353 -53.36 -84.52 30.21
CA GLU A 353 -52.70 -83.56 31.09
C GLU A 353 -51.41 -83.00 30.46
N THR A 354 -50.61 -83.86 29.83
CA THR A 354 -49.40 -83.45 29.10
C THR A 354 -49.74 -82.51 27.95
N ILE A 355 -50.77 -82.84 27.16
CA ILE A 355 -51.27 -81.98 26.07
C ILE A 355 -51.75 -80.64 26.62
N MET A 356 -52.52 -80.61 27.72
CA MET A 356 -52.98 -79.36 28.34
C MET A 356 -51.83 -78.49 28.85
N ARG A 357 -50.77 -79.09 29.41
CA ARG A 357 -49.56 -78.37 29.81
C ARG A 357 -48.85 -77.78 28.58
N LEU A 358 -48.66 -78.58 27.52
CA LEU A 358 -48.03 -78.13 26.28
C LEU A 358 -48.84 -77.02 25.60
N VAL A 359 -50.17 -77.12 25.55
CA VAL A 359 -51.04 -76.06 25.01
C VAL A 359 -50.90 -74.77 25.83
N SER A 360 -50.81 -74.89 27.16
CA SER A 360 -50.59 -73.74 28.03
C SER A 360 -49.19 -73.12 27.84
N GLU A 361 -48.17 -73.95 27.60
CA GLU A 361 -46.80 -73.52 27.28
C GLU A 361 -46.75 -72.82 25.91
N VAL A 362 -47.34 -73.40 24.87
CA VAL A 362 -47.50 -72.77 23.55
C VAL A 362 -48.24 -71.44 23.67
N GLY A 363 -49.30 -71.38 24.48
CA GLY A 363 -50.04 -70.13 24.71
C GLY A 363 -49.23 -69.07 25.46
N ARG A 364 -48.30 -69.45 26.34
CA ARG A 364 -47.35 -68.51 26.97
C ARG A 364 -46.30 -68.05 25.98
N GLU A 365 -45.71 -68.97 25.22
CA GLU A 365 -44.71 -68.64 24.20
C GLU A 365 -45.29 -67.76 23.10
N GLN A 366 -46.53 -67.99 22.66
CA GLN A 366 -47.19 -67.14 21.68
C GLN A 366 -47.40 -65.70 22.20
N ARG A 367 -47.73 -65.55 23.49
CA ARG A 367 -47.82 -64.22 24.14
C ARG A 367 -46.44 -63.56 24.24
N ASN A 368 -45.41 -64.32 24.63
CA ASN A 368 -44.03 -63.83 24.68
C ASN A 368 -43.55 -63.38 23.29
N LEU A 369 -43.78 -64.17 22.24
CA LEU A 369 -43.47 -63.83 20.86
C LEU A 369 -44.21 -62.58 20.39
N SER A 370 -45.48 -62.43 20.75
CA SER A 370 -46.26 -61.23 20.42
C SER A 370 -45.67 -60.00 21.09
N GLN A 371 -45.27 -60.10 22.36
CA GLN A 371 -44.62 -59.02 23.09
C GLN A 371 -43.25 -58.67 22.49
N ILE A 372 -42.42 -59.67 22.16
CA ILE A 372 -41.13 -59.48 21.48
C ILE A 372 -41.33 -58.80 20.13
N ASN A 373 -42.34 -59.20 19.34
CA ASN A 373 -42.64 -58.56 18.07
C ASN A 373 -43.04 -57.09 18.25
N THR A 374 -43.90 -56.76 19.21
CA THR A 374 -44.27 -55.36 19.49
C THR A 374 -43.07 -54.53 19.96
N SER A 375 -42.21 -55.09 20.80
CA SER A 375 -40.98 -54.43 21.24
C SER A 375 -40.00 -54.23 20.08
N THR A 376 -39.92 -55.19 19.16
CA THR A 376 -39.05 -55.12 17.99
C THR A 376 -39.53 -54.05 17.02
N GLU A 377 -40.84 -53.94 16.80
CA GLU A 377 -41.41 -52.90 15.95
C GLU A 377 -41.23 -51.50 16.57
N GLN A 378 -41.40 -51.38 17.89
CA GLN A 378 -41.12 -50.12 18.58
C GLN A 378 -39.65 -49.70 18.42
N LEU A 379 -38.70 -50.62 18.65
CA LEU A 379 -37.27 -50.34 18.44
C LEU A 379 -36.95 -49.97 16.99
N ARG A 380 -37.67 -50.56 16.04
CA ARG A 380 -37.54 -50.22 14.62
C ARG A 380 -38.03 -48.79 14.35
N MET A 381 -39.18 -48.40 14.88
CA MET A 381 -39.71 -47.04 14.77
C MET A 381 -38.76 -46.01 15.41
N ASP A 382 -38.26 -46.28 16.61
CA ASP A 382 -37.31 -45.41 17.33
C ASP A 382 -36.00 -45.26 16.51
N ARG A 383 -35.52 -46.36 15.89
CA ARG A 383 -34.36 -46.32 14.99
C ARG A 383 -34.62 -45.45 13.76
N GLU A 384 -35.79 -45.58 13.13
CA GLU A 384 -36.15 -44.77 11.97
C GLU A 384 -36.26 -43.28 12.33
N GLU A 385 -36.80 -42.96 13.51
CA GLU A 385 -36.85 -41.59 14.03
C GLU A 385 -35.45 -41.03 14.34
N ALA A 386 -34.58 -41.82 14.97
CA ALA A 386 -33.19 -41.44 15.22
C ALA A 386 -32.42 -41.20 13.91
N ILE A 387 -32.68 -41.99 12.86
CA ILE A 387 -32.10 -41.77 11.52
C ILE A 387 -32.59 -40.45 10.93
N ARG A 388 -33.90 -40.16 10.96
CA ARG A 388 -34.44 -38.88 10.46
C ARG A 388 -33.86 -37.68 11.21
N SER A 389 -33.73 -37.78 12.54
CA SER A 389 -33.12 -36.75 13.37
C SER A 389 -31.64 -36.54 13.02
N LYS A 390 -30.88 -37.63 12.87
CA LYS A 390 -29.48 -37.57 12.42
C LYS A 390 -29.35 -36.88 11.06
N GLU A 391 -30.19 -37.23 10.09
CA GLU A 391 -30.18 -36.61 8.75
C GLU A 391 -30.51 -35.12 8.80
N ALA A 392 -31.41 -34.70 9.68
CA ALA A 392 -31.70 -33.29 9.91
C ALA A 392 -30.49 -32.53 10.46
N LEU A 393 -29.83 -33.08 11.49
CA LEU A 393 -28.61 -32.51 12.07
C LEU A 393 -27.44 -32.48 11.08
N VAL A 394 -27.31 -33.49 10.21
CA VAL A 394 -26.29 -33.50 9.15
C VAL A 394 -26.54 -32.38 8.14
N ARG A 395 -27.79 -32.15 7.74
CA ARG A 395 -28.15 -31.03 6.86
C ARG A 395 -27.89 -29.67 7.52
N GLU A 396 -28.22 -29.52 8.79
CA GLU A 396 -27.94 -28.30 9.54
C GLU A 396 -26.43 -28.04 9.65
N ASN A 397 -25.64 -29.06 9.98
CA ASN A 397 -24.18 -28.95 10.01
C ASN A 397 -23.61 -28.54 8.65
N GLN A 398 -24.17 -29.05 7.55
CA GLN A 398 -23.74 -28.66 6.20
C GLN A 398 -24.03 -27.18 5.93
N LEU A 399 -25.23 -26.69 6.27
CA LEU A 399 -25.58 -25.27 6.14
C LEU A 399 -24.70 -24.37 7.00
N LEU A 400 -24.39 -24.79 8.24
CA LEU A 400 -23.49 -24.06 9.12
C LEU A 400 -22.07 -23.99 8.54
N ARG A 401 -21.57 -25.07 7.95
CA ARG A 401 -20.27 -25.09 7.26
C ARG A 401 -20.25 -24.14 6.06
N GLU A 402 -21.27 -24.15 5.22
CA GLU A 402 -21.39 -23.23 4.08
C GLU A 402 -21.47 -21.77 4.53
N ARG A 403 -22.15 -21.51 5.65
CA ARG A 403 -22.19 -20.17 6.26
C ARG A 403 -20.85 -19.73 6.82
N ILE A 404 -20.09 -20.63 7.45
CA ILE A 404 -18.73 -20.35 7.91
C ILE A 404 -17.82 -20.08 6.70
N GLU A 405 -17.87 -20.90 5.66
CA GLU A 405 -17.04 -20.74 4.47
C GLU A 405 -17.32 -19.42 3.75
N SER A 406 -18.60 -19.05 3.60
CA SER A 406 -18.98 -17.75 3.01
C SER A 406 -18.54 -16.57 3.89
N SER A 407 -18.66 -16.68 5.21
CA SER A 407 -18.16 -15.68 6.15
C SER A 407 -16.63 -15.56 6.09
N GLU A 408 -15.89 -16.66 5.98
CA GLU A 408 -14.44 -16.65 5.83
C GLU A 408 -13.99 -16.00 4.52
N LYS A 409 -14.70 -16.27 3.42
CA LYS A 409 -14.44 -15.62 2.13
C LYS A 409 -14.67 -14.11 2.21
N ALA A 410 -15.77 -13.69 2.82
CA ALA A 410 -16.07 -12.27 3.03
C ALA A 410 -14.99 -11.61 3.91
N TRP A 411 -14.60 -12.26 5.01
CA TRP A 411 -13.55 -11.76 5.89
C TRP A 411 -12.20 -11.64 5.18
N LYS A 412 -11.79 -12.65 4.40
CA LYS A 412 -10.58 -12.61 3.57
C LYS A 412 -10.61 -11.44 2.60
N SER A 413 -11.72 -11.23 1.89
CA SER A 413 -11.90 -10.07 1.00
C SER A 413 -11.73 -8.74 1.74
N THR A 414 -12.36 -8.58 2.91
CA THR A 414 -12.22 -7.34 3.70
C THR A 414 -10.82 -7.14 4.25
N ARG A 415 -10.11 -8.23 4.58
CA ARG A 415 -8.71 -8.19 5.02
C ARG A 415 -7.79 -7.76 3.89
N ASP A 416 -7.97 -8.33 2.70
CA ASP A 416 -7.17 -7.98 1.52
C ASP A 416 -7.40 -6.51 1.10
N GLU A 417 -8.65 -6.04 1.19
CA GLU A 417 -8.99 -4.62 0.99
C GLU A 417 -8.34 -3.70 2.03
N LEU A 418 -8.30 -4.12 3.30
CA LEU A 418 -7.64 -3.37 4.36
C LEU A 418 -6.12 -3.28 4.13
N GLU A 419 -5.48 -4.39 3.76
CA GLU A 419 -4.06 -4.43 3.43
C GLU A 419 -3.73 -3.53 2.22
N HIS A 420 -4.59 -3.53 1.20
CA HIS A 420 -4.46 -2.59 0.08
C HIS A 420 -4.60 -1.12 0.52
N ARG A 421 -5.55 -0.81 1.40
CA ARG A 421 -5.70 0.54 1.95
C ARG A 421 -4.50 0.95 2.79
N GLU A 422 -3.96 0.05 3.61
CA GLU A 422 -2.76 0.30 4.41
C GLU A 422 -1.55 0.59 3.52
N GLY A 423 -1.34 -0.20 2.46
CA GLY A 423 -0.28 0.07 1.48
C GLY A 423 -0.45 1.44 0.79
N ARG A 424 -1.69 1.84 0.49
CA ARG A 424 -1.98 3.18 -0.06
C ARG A 424 -1.66 4.30 0.94
N VAL A 425 -2.02 4.13 2.20
CA VAL A 425 -1.70 5.11 3.26
C VAL A 425 -0.19 5.25 3.40
N GLN A 426 0.55 4.14 3.48
CA GLN A 426 2.02 4.17 3.55
C GLN A 426 2.64 4.89 2.35
N THR A 427 2.10 4.67 1.15
CA THR A 427 2.57 5.36 -0.07
C THR A 427 2.29 6.87 -0.01
N MET A 428 1.09 7.26 0.44
CA MET A 428 0.74 8.68 0.60
C MET A 428 1.59 9.36 1.69
N ASP A 429 1.88 8.66 2.78
CA ASP A 429 2.76 9.17 3.84
C ASP A 429 4.18 9.40 3.34
N GLU A 430 4.71 8.49 2.51
CA GLU A 430 6.02 8.67 1.88
C GLU A 430 6.02 9.84 0.87
N GLN A 431 4.96 9.97 0.07
CA GLN A 431 4.78 11.12 -0.82
C GLN A 431 4.68 12.44 -0.04
N LEU A 432 3.99 12.44 1.10
CA LEU A 432 3.87 13.62 1.95
C LEU A 432 5.23 13.98 2.56
N ARG A 433 6.00 13.01 3.06
CA ARG A 433 7.34 13.24 3.61
C ARG A 433 8.29 13.79 2.56
N THR A 434 8.31 13.20 1.37
CA THR A 434 9.14 13.68 0.26
C THR A 434 8.73 15.09 -0.18
N SER A 435 7.43 15.38 -0.29
CA SER A 435 6.93 16.73 -0.58
C SER A 435 7.28 17.75 0.51
N GLN A 436 7.17 17.38 1.79
CA GLN A 436 7.58 18.25 2.90
C GLN A 436 9.08 18.50 2.89
N TYR A 437 9.89 17.49 2.56
CA TYR A 437 11.34 17.65 2.43
C TYR A 437 11.70 18.59 1.28
N THR A 438 11.09 18.43 0.10
CA THR A 438 11.34 19.31 -1.04
C THR A 438 10.86 20.74 -0.78
N ALA A 439 9.71 20.92 -0.13
CA ALA A 439 9.21 22.23 0.28
C ALA A 439 10.17 22.91 1.27
N LYS A 440 10.68 22.19 2.29
CA LYS A 440 11.68 22.72 3.22
C LYS A 440 13.00 23.07 2.52
N ALA A 441 13.45 22.23 1.59
CA ALA A 441 14.66 22.51 0.81
C ALA A 441 14.48 23.77 -0.07
N ALA A 442 13.34 23.91 -0.75
CA ALA A 442 13.01 25.10 -1.55
C ALA A 442 12.89 26.36 -0.68
N GLN A 443 12.27 26.27 0.50
CA GLN A 443 12.20 27.38 1.45
C GLN A 443 13.59 27.81 1.92
N THR A 444 14.45 26.84 2.26
CA THR A 444 15.84 27.13 2.66
C THR A 444 16.60 27.82 1.53
N GLN A 445 16.43 27.37 0.28
CA GLN A 445 17.03 28.03 -0.89
C GLN A 445 16.50 29.45 -1.06
N LEU A 446 15.20 29.68 -0.90
CA LEU A 446 14.60 31.02 -0.97
C LEU A 446 15.15 31.94 0.12
N ASP A 447 15.30 31.45 1.35
CA ASP A 447 15.83 32.23 2.47
C ASP A 447 17.32 32.59 2.21
N THR A 448 18.14 31.63 1.76
CA THR A 448 19.53 31.91 1.38
C THR A 448 19.64 32.91 0.22
N PHE A 449 18.72 32.85 -0.75
CA PHE A 449 18.66 33.79 -1.85
C PHE A 449 18.26 35.20 -1.39
N LYS A 450 17.26 35.30 -0.49
CA LYS A 450 16.85 36.57 0.13
C LYS A 450 18.01 37.19 0.91
N GLN A 451 18.74 36.38 1.68
CA GLN A 451 19.95 36.80 2.38
C GLN A 451 21.04 37.31 1.43
N ALA A 452 21.31 36.58 0.35
CA ALA A 452 22.28 37.00 -0.66
C ALA A 452 21.89 38.35 -1.28
N ILE A 453 20.62 38.55 -1.65
CA ILE A 453 20.18 39.85 -2.20
C ILE A 453 20.25 40.96 -1.16
N ALA A 454 19.78 40.72 0.07
CA ALA A 454 19.81 41.71 1.13
C ALA A 454 21.25 42.19 1.41
N SER A 455 22.22 41.28 1.43
CA SER A 455 23.64 41.63 1.57
C SER A 455 24.20 42.41 0.38
N LEU A 456 23.83 42.05 -0.85
CA LEU A 456 24.24 42.75 -2.09
C LEU A 456 23.68 44.18 -2.18
N LEU A 457 22.45 44.38 -1.70
CA LEU A 457 21.77 45.67 -1.72
C LEU A 457 22.14 46.55 -0.52
N SER A 458 22.70 45.96 0.54
CA SER A 458 23.22 46.67 1.69
C SER A 458 24.54 47.36 1.32
N ASP A 459 24.73 48.57 1.79
CA ASP A 459 25.98 49.31 1.65
C ASP A 459 26.43 49.86 3.02
N GLY A 460 27.55 50.58 3.06
CA GLY A 460 28.09 51.12 4.33
C GLY A 460 27.17 52.09 5.07
N HIS A 461 26.06 52.53 4.46
CA HIS A 461 25.14 53.53 5.00
C HIS A 461 23.72 52.98 5.18
N VAL A 462 23.31 51.95 4.42
CA VAL A 462 21.99 51.34 4.48
C VAL A 462 22.12 49.83 4.60
N ILE A 463 21.66 49.28 5.72
CA ILE A 463 21.57 47.84 5.96
C ILE A 463 20.14 47.39 5.65
N ILE A 464 20.01 46.32 4.85
CA ILE A 464 18.74 45.77 4.44
C ILE A 464 18.57 44.41 5.07
N HIS A 465 17.40 44.18 5.65
CA HIS A 465 17.05 42.89 6.22
C HIS A 465 16.53 41.93 5.14
N GLU A 466 16.63 40.63 5.41
CA GLU A 466 16.32 39.54 4.48
C GLU A 466 14.82 39.38 4.17
N ARG A 467 13.99 40.37 4.54
CA ARG A 467 12.57 40.41 4.22
C ARG A 467 12.39 40.89 2.79
N GLU A 468 11.43 40.26 2.12
CA GLU A 468 11.16 40.52 0.72
C GLU A 468 10.70 41.97 0.44
N ASP A 469 9.94 42.54 1.36
CA ASP A 469 9.45 43.92 1.24
C ASP A 469 10.61 44.93 1.37
N ASP A 470 11.52 44.73 2.33
CA ASP A 470 12.70 45.58 2.53
C ASP A 470 13.63 45.56 1.29
N ILE A 471 13.84 44.37 0.71
CA ILE A 471 14.58 44.17 -0.53
C ILE A 471 13.91 44.93 -1.69
N LYS A 472 12.59 44.77 -1.86
CA LYS A 472 11.83 45.42 -2.93
C LYS A 472 11.84 46.94 -2.79
N ASP A 473 11.72 47.46 -1.57
CA ASP A 473 11.74 48.89 -1.28
C ASP A 473 13.09 49.51 -1.63
N ARG A 474 14.21 48.85 -1.30
CA ARG A 474 15.52 49.33 -1.73
C ARG A 474 15.65 49.34 -3.25
N ILE A 475 15.26 48.26 -3.92
CA ILE A 475 15.35 48.19 -5.40
C ILE A 475 14.54 49.34 -6.02
N ARG A 476 13.31 49.59 -5.53
CA ARG A 476 12.49 50.73 -5.98
C ARG A 476 13.20 52.06 -5.76
N SER A 477 13.81 52.27 -4.60
CA SER A 477 14.57 53.48 -4.28
C SER A 477 15.78 53.68 -5.22
N ILE A 478 16.59 52.63 -5.45
CA ILE A 478 17.74 52.67 -6.37
C ILE A 478 17.28 52.97 -7.79
N MET A 479 16.20 52.32 -8.26
CA MET A 479 15.64 52.58 -9.58
C MET A 479 15.12 54.02 -9.73
N GLY A 480 14.48 54.56 -8.68
CA GLY A 480 14.07 55.97 -8.64
C GLY A 480 15.25 56.91 -8.79
N SER A 481 16.28 56.76 -7.95
CA SER A 481 17.50 57.57 -8.02
C SER A 481 18.23 57.45 -9.37
N SER A 482 18.24 56.25 -9.96
CA SER A 482 18.81 56.04 -11.30
C SER A 482 18.03 56.79 -12.38
N ARG A 483 16.70 56.78 -12.32
CA ARG A 483 15.84 57.57 -13.23
C ARG A 483 16.06 59.07 -13.06
N ASP A 484 16.20 59.56 -11.83
CA ASP A 484 16.45 60.97 -11.58
C ASP A 484 17.82 61.40 -12.15
N LYS A 485 18.87 60.60 -11.94
CA LYS A 485 20.19 60.84 -12.53
C LYS A 485 20.18 60.76 -14.06
N GLN A 486 19.38 59.85 -14.62
CA GLN A 486 19.22 59.75 -16.07
C GLN A 486 18.54 61.00 -16.64
N ALA A 487 17.50 61.50 -15.98
CA ALA A 487 16.85 62.76 -16.36
C ALA A 487 17.81 63.95 -16.25
N GLU A 488 18.64 64.00 -15.20
CA GLU A 488 19.68 65.02 -15.05
C GLU A 488 20.74 64.93 -16.18
N ALA A 489 21.18 63.71 -16.52
CA ALA A 489 22.11 63.50 -17.63
C ALA A 489 21.52 63.92 -18.99
N GLU A 490 20.23 63.64 -19.23
CA GLU A 490 19.52 64.09 -20.43
C GLU A 490 19.42 65.62 -20.49
N MET A 491 19.16 66.29 -19.36
CA MET A 491 19.20 67.76 -19.29
C MET A 491 20.59 68.31 -19.59
N LEU A 492 21.65 67.70 -19.06
CA LEU A 492 23.02 68.09 -19.34
C LEU A 492 23.37 67.87 -20.82
N ASP A 493 22.94 66.77 -21.43
CA ASP A 493 23.14 66.50 -22.85
C ASP A 493 22.43 67.54 -23.74
N LEU A 494 21.19 67.91 -23.40
CA LEU A 494 20.49 69.02 -24.06
C LEU A 494 21.26 70.33 -23.92
N LYS A 495 21.81 70.61 -22.72
CA LYS A 495 22.60 71.82 -22.50
C LYS A 495 23.90 71.81 -23.32
N VAL A 496 24.57 70.67 -23.41
CA VAL A 496 25.76 70.49 -24.25
C VAL A 496 25.42 70.70 -25.72
N LYS A 497 24.34 70.11 -26.23
CA LYS A 497 23.87 70.32 -27.61
C LYS A 497 23.63 71.79 -27.93
N GLU A 498 22.96 72.51 -27.03
CA GLU A 498 22.70 73.93 -27.20
C GLU A 498 24.01 74.75 -27.19
N LEU A 499 24.92 74.48 -26.26
CA LEU A 499 26.23 75.15 -26.22
C LEU A 499 27.07 74.84 -27.47
N THR A 500 27.03 73.61 -27.98
CA THR A 500 27.70 73.22 -29.23
C THR A 500 27.13 73.99 -30.41
N LYS A 501 25.79 74.10 -30.53
CA LYS A 501 25.15 74.89 -31.59
C LYS A 501 25.53 76.37 -31.52
N GLN A 502 25.61 76.93 -30.31
CA GLN A 502 26.09 78.30 -30.11
C GLN A 502 27.55 78.46 -30.54
N LEU A 503 28.41 77.49 -30.21
CA LEU A 503 29.81 77.49 -30.62
C LEU A 503 29.96 77.37 -32.15
N GLU A 504 29.19 76.48 -32.79
CA GLU A 504 29.16 76.33 -34.24
C GLU A 504 28.76 77.64 -34.94
N SER A 505 27.69 78.30 -34.44
CA SER A 505 27.28 79.60 -34.95
C SER A 505 28.37 80.67 -34.79
N GLN A 506 29.09 80.68 -33.65
CA GLN A 506 30.22 81.58 -33.45
C GLN A 506 31.39 81.27 -34.41
N CYS A 507 31.70 80.00 -34.63
CA CYS A 507 32.71 79.57 -35.59
C CYS A 507 32.34 80.00 -37.02
N GLU A 508 31.08 79.85 -37.43
CA GLU A 508 30.59 80.30 -38.74
C GLU A 508 30.72 81.81 -38.90
N LEU A 509 30.30 82.58 -37.90
CA LEU A 509 30.47 84.04 -37.89
C LEU A 509 31.94 84.44 -37.99
N HIS A 510 32.82 83.76 -37.23
CA HIS A 510 34.25 84.02 -37.29
C HIS A 510 34.85 83.68 -38.66
N GLN A 511 34.47 82.55 -39.26
CA GLN A 511 34.87 82.21 -40.63
C GLN A 511 34.36 83.22 -41.65
N GLN A 512 33.12 83.71 -41.53
CA GLN A 512 32.60 84.76 -42.40
C GLN A 512 33.39 86.07 -42.24
N ALA A 513 33.74 86.45 -41.01
CA ALA A 513 34.59 87.61 -40.74
C ALA A 513 35.97 87.46 -41.39
N ILE A 514 36.61 86.29 -41.29
CA ILE A 514 37.88 85.99 -41.95
C ILE A 514 37.74 86.10 -43.49
N ARG A 515 36.67 85.54 -44.08
CA ARG A 515 36.44 85.65 -45.54
C ARG A 515 36.28 87.11 -45.98
N ARG A 516 35.56 87.92 -45.19
CA ARG A 516 35.42 89.37 -45.44
C ARG A 516 36.75 90.09 -45.34
N ALA A 517 37.54 89.79 -44.31
CA ALA A 517 38.89 90.35 -44.13
C ALA A 517 39.79 90.00 -45.32
N LYS A 518 39.87 88.72 -45.72
CA LYS A 518 40.65 88.29 -46.91
C LYS A 518 40.20 88.97 -48.20
N LYS A 519 38.89 89.15 -48.40
CA LYS A 519 38.37 89.88 -49.58
C LYS A 519 38.76 91.36 -49.54
N ALA A 520 38.76 91.98 -48.37
CA ALA A 520 39.24 93.35 -48.20
C ALA A 520 40.76 93.45 -48.44
N GLU A 521 41.55 92.52 -47.91
CA GLU A 521 42.99 92.42 -48.15
C GLU A 521 43.31 92.26 -49.65
N ALA A 522 42.59 91.40 -50.37
CA ALA A 522 42.73 91.25 -51.82
C ALA A 522 42.41 92.57 -52.55
N GLY A 523 41.33 93.26 -52.18
CA GLY A 523 40.99 94.56 -52.77
C GLY A 523 42.05 95.64 -52.49
N VAL A 524 42.69 95.60 -51.31
CA VAL A 524 43.85 96.47 -51.02
C VAL A 524 45.04 96.11 -51.91
N GLY A 525 45.29 94.83 -52.16
CA GLY A 525 46.30 94.35 -53.11
C GLY A 525 46.06 94.88 -54.53
N ASP A 526 44.85 94.69 -55.07
CA ASP A 526 44.47 95.17 -56.41
C ASP A 526 44.63 96.69 -56.54
N LEU A 527 44.24 97.44 -55.50
CA LEU A 527 44.41 98.90 -55.47
C LEU A 527 45.88 99.29 -55.46
N LYS A 528 46.73 98.55 -54.72
CA LYS A 528 48.17 98.78 -54.67
C LYS A 528 48.84 98.48 -56.02
N ASP A 529 48.46 97.40 -56.69
CA ASP A 529 49.00 97.06 -58.01
C ASP A 529 48.59 98.10 -59.07
N ARG A 530 47.33 98.56 -59.02
CA ARG A 530 46.87 99.67 -59.88
C ARG A 530 47.64 100.94 -59.59
N LEU A 531 47.89 101.27 -58.32
CA LEU A 531 48.67 102.44 -57.94
C LEU A 531 50.09 102.35 -58.51
N ASN A 532 50.78 101.22 -58.29
CA ASN A 532 52.13 100.99 -58.82
C ASN A 532 52.20 101.11 -60.36
N ASN A 533 51.20 100.59 -61.07
CA ASN A 533 51.12 100.71 -62.53
C ASN A 533 50.98 102.17 -62.97
N MET A 534 50.09 102.93 -62.33
CA MET A 534 49.90 104.35 -62.61
C MET A 534 51.16 105.17 -62.28
N GLU A 535 51.85 104.85 -61.18
CA GLU A 535 53.14 105.45 -60.82
C GLU A 535 54.24 105.12 -61.86
N GLY A 536 54.25 103.89 -62.39
CA GLY A 536 55.14 103.46 -63.46
C GLY A 536 54.86 104.16 -64.79
N GLU A 537 53.59 104.27 -65.19
CA GLU A 537 53.16 105.03 -66.37
C GLU A 537 53.56 106.50 -66.25
N LEU A 538 53.33 107.12 -65.08
CA LEU A 538 53.74 108.49 -64.82
C LEU A 538 55.25 108.68 -64.95
N SER A 539 56.03 107.79 -64.33
CA SER A 539 57.49 107.80 -64.42
C SER A 539 57.98 107.66 -65.87
N SER A 540 57.34 106.80 -66.67
CA SER A 540 57.67 106.64 -68.09
C SER A 540 57.33 107.89 -68.91
N ALA A 541 56.23 108.57 -68.59
CA ALA A 541 55.84 109.83 -69.20
C ALA A 541 56.82 110.95 -68.84
N ASP A 542 57.34 110.98 -67.60
CA ASP A 542 58.40 111.91 -67.19
C ASP A 542 59.68 111.69 -68.01
N VAL A 543 60.14 110.45 -68.13
CA VAL A 543 61.33 110.12 -68.96
C VAL A 543 61.13 110.53 -70.43
N LEU A 544 59.94 110.31 -70.98
CA LEU A 544 59.60 110.75 -72.35
C LEU A 544 59.59 112.28 -72.48
N ARG A 545 59.00 113.00 -71.51
CA ARG A 545 59.00 114.47 -71.48
C ARG A 545 60.43 115.02 -71.41
N ASP A 546 61.27 114.44 -70.58
CA ASP A 546 62.68 114.82 -70.47
C ASP A 546 63.42 114.52 -71.78
N GLY A 547 63.19 113.36 -72.39
CA GLY A 547 63.70 113.02 -73.71
C GLY A 547 63.34 114.08 -74.76
N LEU A 548 62.06 114.41 -74.89
CA LEU A 548 61.58 115.44 -75.82
C LEU A 548 62.16 116.83 -75.49
N ARG A 549 62.32 117.16 -74.21
CA ARG A 549 62.94 118.42 -73.78
C ARG A 549 64.41 118.49 -74.21
N THR A 550 65.15 117.38 -74.05
CA THR A 550 66.55 117.31 -74.50
C THR A 550 66.68 117.40 -76.02
N ASP A 551 65.78 116.78 -76.78
CA ASP A 551 65.80 116.86 -78.25
C ASP A 551 65.41 118.26 -78.75
N LYS A 552 64.42 118.90 -78.11
CA LYS A 552 64.12 120.32 -78.35
C LYS A 552 65.36 121.18 -78.11
N GLN A 553 66.05 121.00 -76.98
CA GLN A 553 67.25 121.75 -76.66
C GLN A 553 68.35 121.55 -77.72
N ARG A 554 68.61 120.29 -78.13
CA ARG A 554 69.57 119.97 -79.21
C ARG A 554 69.19 120.62 -80.54
N TYR A 555 67.90 120.67 -80.87
CA TYR A 555 67.41 121.29 -82.10
C TYR A 555 67.58 122.82 -82.06
N LEU A 556 67.31 123.46 -80.93
CA LEU A 556 67.56 124.88 -80.72
C LEU A 556 69.06 125.20 -80.85
N GLU A 557 69.92 124.41 -80.20
CA GLU A 557 71.39 124.55 -80.30
C GLU A 557 71.90 124.35 -81.73
N PHE A 558 71.31 123.40 -82.47
CA PHE A 558 71.62 123.20 -83.89
C PHE A 558 71.26 124.43 -84.72
N LEU A 559 70.07 125.01 -84.54
CA LEU A 559 69.63 126.21 -85.26
C LEU A 559 70.47 127.44 -84.91
N GLU A 560 70.83 127.63 -83.64
CA GLU A 560 71.77 128.68 -83.24
C GLU A 560 73.15 128.49 -83.86
N LYS A 561 73.64 127.24 -83.91
CA LYS A 561 74.92 126.94 -84.55
C LYS A 561 74.87 127.21 -86.04
N MET A 562 73.74 126.94 -86.70
CA MET A 562 73.55 127.28 -88.11
C MET A 562 73.47 128.79 -88.35
N ALA A 563 72.77 129.54 -87.48
CA ALA A 563 72.76 131.01 -87.53
C ALA A 563 74.18 131.59 -87.43
N ARG A 564 75.00 131.03 -86.53
CA ARG A 564 76.42 131.35 -86.38
C ARG A 564 77.25 131.09 -87.62
N VAL A 565 77.17 129.89 -88.15
CA VAL A 565 77.93 129.50 -89.35
C VAL A 565 77.56 130.39 -90.55
N MET A 566 76.28 130.77 -90.66
CA MET A 566 75.78 131.60 -91.74
C MET A 566 75.97 133.11 -91.52
N LYS A 567 76.63 133.52 -90.42
CA LYS A 567 76.85 134.92 -90.02
C LYS A 567 75.54 135.73 -90.00
N LEU A 568 74.50 135.13 -89.41
CA LEU A 568 73.19 135.74 -89.17
C LEU A 568 72.96 136.04 -87.68
N ASP A 569 74.00 136.01 -86.86
CA ASP A 569 73.93 136.07 -85.39
C ASP A 569 73.28 137.34 -84.83
N GLU A 570 73.54 138.48 -85.44
CA GLU A 570 72.96 139.76 -85.00
C GLU A 570 71.49 139.89 -85.44
N ILE A 571 71.11 139.30 -86.58
CA ILE A 571 69.73 139.33 -87.10
C ILE A 571 68.87 138.29 -86.37
N ALA A 572 69.41 137.12 -86.03
CA ALA A 572 68.68 136.07 -85.33
C ALA A 572 68.19 136.48 -83.92
N LEU A 573 68.82 137.49 -83.29
CA LEU A 573 68.40 138.04 -82.01
C LEU A 573 67.13 138.92 -82.11
N ASP A 574 66.90 139.56 -83.26
CA ASP A 574 65.82 140.54 -83.43
C ASP A 574 64.53 139.95 -84.05
N VAL A 575 64.60 138.81 -84.75
CA VAL A 575 63.46 138.27 -85.53
C VAL A 575 62.72 137.12 -84.82
N GLY A 576 63.25 136.59 -83.71
CA GLY A 576 62.61 135.51 -82.95
C GLY A 576 62.70 134.14 -83.64
N PHE A 577 62.53 133.08 -82.84
CA PHE A 577 62.93 131.72 -83.23
C PHE A 577 62.15 131.16 -84.44
N ASP A 578 60.88 131.53 -84.60
CA ASP A 578 60.00 131.01 -85.65
C ASP A 578 60.38 131.52 -87.05
N LEU A 579 61.15 132.62 -87.16
CA LEU A 579 61.56 133.24 -88.43
C LEU A 579 63.04 132.97 -88.78
N ASN A 580 63.79 132.34 -87.87
CA ASN A 580 65.21 132.00 -88.06
C ASN A 580 65.42 130.88 -89.10
N GLY A 581 64.48 129.93 -89.21
CA GLY A 581 64.55 128.84 -90.19
C GLY A 581 64.52 129.32 -91.64
N ASP A 582 63.62 130.25 -91.95
CA ASP A 582 63.47 130.79 -93.31
C ASP A 582 64.64 131.71 -93.69
N ALA A 583 65.20 132.45 -92.73
CA ALA A 583 66.38 133.30 -92.93
C ALA A 583 67.65 132.49 -93.25
N LEU A 584 67.83 131.34 -92.59
CA LEU A 584 68.94 130.41 -92.84
C LEU A 584 68.90 129.82 -94.25
N VAL A 585 67.73 129.41 -94.72
CA VAL A 585 67.58 128.81 -96.07
C VAL A 585 67.96 129.81 -97.16
N ALA A 586 67.56 131.08 -97.02
CA ALA A 586 67.93 132.13 -97.98
C ALA A 586 69.44 132.38 -98.05
N ARG A 587 70.15 132.30 -96.91
CA ARG A 587 71.61 132.48 -96.85
C ARG A 587 72.37 131.26 -97.39
N ALA A 588 71.88 130.04 -97.13
CA ALA A 588 72.46 128.80 -97.64
C ALA A 588 72.52 128.79 -99.17
N GLN A 589 71.47 129.29 -99.83
CA GLN A 589 71.42 129.40 -101.29
C GLN A 589 72.46 130.37 -101.86
N GLN A 590 72.88 131.40 -101.12
CA GLN A 590 73.97 132.31 -101.50
C GLN A 590 75.36 131.69 -101.34
N LEU A 591 75.60 130.94 -100.25
CA LEU A 591 76.93 130.39 -99.93
C LEU A 591 77.31 129.18 -100.80
N VAL A 592 76.34 128.39 -101.25
CA VAL A 592 76.54 127.24 -102.17
C VAL A 592 77.15 127.67 -103.52
N HIS A 593 77.04 128.93 -103.91
CA HIS A 593 77.69 129.45 -105.12
C HIS A 593 79.17 129.81 -104.93
N MET A 594 79.67 129.92 -103.70
CA MET A 594 81.04 130.39 -103.41
C MET A 594 82.01 129.30 -102.92
N GLU A 595 81.55 128.10 -102.57
CA GLU A 595 82.38 127.05 -101.93
C GLU A 595 82.66 125.83 -102.83
N GLY A 596 82.81 126.05 -104.14
CA GLY A 596 83.25 125.03 -105.10
C GLY A 596 84.73 124.64 -105.00
N ASP A 597 85.58 125.42 -104.32
CA ASP A 597 87.04 125.32 -104.50
C ASP A 597 87.90 125.31 -103.23
N SER A 598 87.41 124.82 -102.08
CA SER A 598 88.27 124.74 -100.90
C SER A 598 88.14 123.45 -100.08
N LEU A 599 89.13 122.57 -100.30
CA LEU A 599 89.78 121.74 -99.27
C LEU A 599 88.95 120.54 -98.77
N LYS A 600 89.23 119.26 -99.10
CA LYS A 600 90.53 118.58 -99.26
C LYS A 600 91.59 119.02 -98.23
N ASP A 601 91.35 118.70 -96.95
CA ASP A 601 92.35 118.03 -96.08
C ASP A 601 91.82 117.87 -94.64
N ARG A 602 91.48 116.63 -94.24
CA ARG A 602 91.69 116.01 -92.90
C ARG A 602 91.00 114.65 -92.76
N THR A 603 91.44 113.75 -93.61
CA THR A 603 91.29 112.30 -93.49
C THR A 603 92.33 111.77 -92.47
N THR A 604 92.09 110.61 -91.85
CA THR A 604 93.07 109.66 -91.26
C THR A 604 93.41 109.60 -89.74
N HIS A 605 92.94 110.47 -88.83
CA HIS A 605 93.20 110.26 -87.37
C HIS A 605 92.07 109.54 -86.59
N VAL A 606 90.84 109.53 -87.11
CA VAL A 606 89.64 109.03 -86.38
C VAL A 606 89.54 107.50 -86.36
N TYR A 607 90.13 106.80 -87.33
CA TYR A 607 89.83 105.37 -87.55
C TYR A 607 90.59 104.40 -86.63
N ASN A 608 91.71 104.80 -86.00
CA ASN A 608 92.55 103.90 -85.20
C ASN A 608 92.11 103.77 -83.72
N LEU A 609 91.38 104.76 -83.19
CA LEU A 609 90.89 104.74 -81.80
C LEU A 609 89.62 103.89 -81.63
N GLN A 610 88.80 103.75 -82.68
CA GLN A 610 87.56 102.96 -82.64
C GLN A 610 87.80 101.44 -82.58
N ARG A 611 88.94 100.94 -83.08
CA ARG A 611 89.22 99.49 -83.16
C ARG A 611 89.62 98.86 -81.82
N LYS A 612 90.23 99.62 -80.89
CA LYS A 612 90.70 99.11 -79.58
C LYS A 612 89.58 98.97 -78.54
N VAL A 613 88.53 99.79 -78.61
CA VAL A 613 87.41 99.78 -77.65
C VAL A 613 86.49 98.56 -77.84
N LYS A 614 86.37 98.06 -79.08
CA LYS A 614 85.49 96.91 -79.39
C LYS A 614 86.02 95.59 -78.82
N GLN A 615 87.34 95.37 -78.83
CA GLN A 615 87.95 94.09 -78.45
C GLN A 615 87.93 93.80 -76.93
N GLN A 616 87.85 94.83 -76.08
CA GLN A 616 87.81 94.65 -74.62
C GLN A 616 86.40 94.36 -74.08
N LYS A 617 85.33 94.71 -74.81
CA LYS A 617 83.94 94.40 -74.42
C LYS A 617 83.61 92.91 -74.56
N GLU A 618 84.02 92.30 -75.67
CA GLU A 618 83.71 90.90 -76.00
C GLU A 618 84.36 89.89 -75.02
N GLN A 619 85.49 90.27 -74.39
CA GLN A 619 86.17 89.41 -73.41
C GLN A 619 85.50 89.36 -72.02
N LEU A 620 84.70 90.37 -71.67
CA LEU A 620 84.01 90.45 -70.38
C LEU A 620 82.75 89.56 -70.37
N GLU A 621 81.96 89.64 -71.45
CA GLU A 621 80.70 88.90 -71.61
C GLU A 621 80.89 87.37 -71.60
N SER A 622 82.04 86.88 -72.08
CA SER A 622 82.35 85.45 -72.08
C SER A 622 82.61 84.87 -70.68
N LYS A 623 83.07 85.68 -69.71
CA LYS A 623 83.32 85.21 -68.33
C LYS A 623 82.04 85.14 -67.50
N ASP A 624 81.08 86.03 -67.75
CA ASP A 624 79.79 86.03 -67.06
C ASP A 624 78.97 84.77 -67.38
N LEU A 625 78.94 84.34 -68.65
CA LEU A 625 78.23 83.11 -69.06
C LEU A 625 78.75 81.85 -68.34
N HIS A 626 80.05 81.79 -68.05
CA HIS A 626 80.65 80.62 -67.39
C HIS A 626 80.25 80.52 -65.91
N MET A 627 80.07 81.65 -65.24
CA MET A 627 79.63 81.71 -63.84
C MET A 627 78.18 81.24 -63.68
N ASP A 628 77.30 81.58 -64.62
CA ASP A 628 75.88 81.17 -64.58
C ASP A 628 75.70 79.66 -64.76
N LEU A 629 76.51 79.03 -65.62
CA LEU A 629 76.50 77.59 -65.82
C LEU A 629 76.93 76.81 -64.57
N LEU A 630 77.93 77.31 -63.83
CA LEU A 630 78.39 76.70 -62.59
C LEU A 630 77.34 76.81 -61.47
N ARG A 631 76.64 77.95 -61.37
CA ARG A 631 75.53 78.12 -60.40
C ARG A 631 74.38 77.16 -60.65
N LYS A 632 73.97 76.97 -61.92
CA LYS A 632 72.95 75.97 -62.28
C LYS A 632 73.36 74.53 -61.96
N LYS A 633 74.64 74.18 -62.15
CA LYS A 633 75.14 72.83 -61.84
C LYS A 633 75.13 72.54 -60.34
N ILE A 634 75.43 73.54 -59.51
CA ILE A 634 75.36 73.44 -58.05
C ILE A 634 73.93 73.21 -57.57
N GLY A 635 72.96 74.02 -58.04
CA GLY A 635 71.54 73.83 -57.66
C GLY A 635 71.00 72.43 -58.03
N GLN A 636 71.36 71.92 -59.20
CA GLN A 636 70.98 70.55 -59.62
C GLN A 636 71.61 69.44 -58.75
N LEU A 637 72.78 69.67 -58.15
CA LEU A 637 73.42 68.71 -57.25
C LEU A 637 72.83 68.77 -55.84
N GLU A 638 72.39 69.94 -55.39
CA GLU A 638 71.71 70.15 -54.11
C GLU A 638 70.33 69.48 -54.09
N GLU A 639 69.51 69.64 -55.15
CA GLU A 639 68.20 68.98 -55.27
C GLU A 639 68.30 67.45 -55.25
N LYS A 640 69.31 66.88 -55.91
CA LYS A 640 69.56 65.42 -55.92
C LYS A 640 69.97 64.88 -54.54
N LEU A 641 70.64 65.69 -53.73
CA LEU A 641 71.01 65.33 -52.37
C LEU A 641 69.77 65.35 -51.45
N GLN A 642 68.90 66.34 -51.63
CA GLN A 642 67.68 66.51 -50.84
C GLN A 642 66.67 65.37 -51.09
N GLY A 643 66.42 65.01 -52.35
CA GLY A 643 65.53 63.89 -52.69
C GLY A 643 66.04 62.50 -52.23
N ARG A 644 67.36 62.31 -52.07
CA ARG A 644 67.92 61.07 -51.48
C ARG A 644 67.64 60.95 -49.99
N ASN A 645 67.60 62.06 -49.25
CA ASN A 645 67.31 62.06 -47.81
C ASN A 645 65.83 61.79 -47.52
N GLU A 646 64.92 62.31 -48.35
CA GLU A 646 63.47 62.04 -48.21
C GLU A 646 63.14 60.56 -48.45
N LEU A 647 63.72 59.94 -49.49
CA LEU A 647 63.56 58.50 -49.76
C LEU A 647 64.13 57.60 -48.65
N ALA A 648 65.17 58.05 -47.95
CA ALA A 648 65.73 57.32 -46.80
C ALA A 648 64.77 57.35 -45.61
N LEU A 649 64.15 58.51 -45.32
CA LEU A 649 63.16 58.65 -44.24
C LEU A 649 61.90 57.81 -44.50
N GLU A 650 61.36 57.82 -45.72
CA GLU A 650 60.21 56.98 -46.08
C GLU A 650 60.49 55.48 -45.94
N ARG A 651 61.73 55.07 -46.26
CA ARG A 651 62.16 53.68 -46.14
C ARG A 651 62.27 53.25 -44.67
N ASP A 652 62.77 54.12 -43.80
CA ASP A 652 62.85 53.85 -42.36
C ASP A 652 61.46 53.80 -41.71
N ASP A 653 60.53 54.66 -42.12
CA ASP A 653 59.13 54.62 -41.68
C ASP A 653 58.39 53.34 -42.13
N ALA A 654 58.63 52.91 -43.37
CA ALA A 654 58.11 51.64 -43.88
C ALA A 654 58.69 50.44 -43.11
N ALA A 655 59.99 50.45 -42.81
CA ALA A 655 60.65 49.41 -42.01
C ALA A 655 60.08 49.34 -40.57
N MET A 656 59.78 50.49 -39.96
CA MET A 656 59.15 50.58 -38.64
C MET A 656 57.72 50.03 -38.65
N LYS A 657 56.93 50.30 -39.69
CA LYS A 657 55.60 49.70 -39.88
C LYS A 657 55.67 48.17 -40.02
N ILE A 658 56.60 47.66 -40.82
CA ILE A 658 56.80 46.21 -41.00
C ILE A 658 57.14 45.54 -39.66
N ARG A 659 58.05 46.11 -38.87
CA ARG A 659 58.39 45.57 -37.53
C ARG A 659 57.20 45.56 -36.57
N LYS A 660 56.36 46.59 -36.58
CA LYS A 660 55.13 46.64 -35.76
C LYS A 660 54.14 45.55 -36.18
N LEU A 661 53.93 45.38 -37.48
CA LEU A 661 53.06 44.33 -38.01
C LEU A 661 53.60 42.93 -37.71
N GLN A 662 54.91 42.69 -37.81
CA GLN A 662 55.54 41.43 -37.42
C GLN A 662 55.33 41.10 -35.94
N LYS A 663 55.54 42.06 -35.03
CA LYS A 663 55.23 41.87 -33.60
C LYS A 663 53.75 41.55 -33.36
N GLN A 664 52.85 42.15 -34.14
CA GLN A 664 51.42 41.89 -34.03
C GLN A 664 51.07 40.48 -34.54
N VAL A 665 51.71 40.01 -35.61
CA VAL A 665 51.60 38.64 -36.12
C VAL A 665 52.13 37.63 -35.10
N GLU A 666 53.30 37.86 -34.50
CA GLU A 666 53.87 37.00 -33.46
C GLU A 666 52.93 36.90 -32.24
N ARG A 667 52.37 38.04 -31.80
CA ARG A 667 51.39 38.07 -30.71
C ARG A 667 50.13 37.27 -31.05
N LEU A 668 49.58 37.44 -32.26
CA LEU A 668 48.39 36.70 -32.70
C LEU A 668 48.66 35.20 -32.85
N GLN A 669 49.86 34.81 -33.32
CA GLN A 669 50.29 33.42 -33.38
C GLN A 669 50.42 32.80 -31.98
N GLY A 670 50.95 33.55 -31.01
CA GLY A 670 51.01 33.13 -29.60
C GLY A 670 49.61 32.95 -28.99
N GLN A 671 48.69 33.89 -29.25
CA GLN A 671 47.30 33.76 -28.82
C GLN A 671 46.58 32.57 -29.46
N LEU A 672 46.81 32.31 -30.75
CA LEU A 672 46.29 31.13 -31.44
C LEU A 672 46.87 29.84 -30.88
N GLY A 673 48.17 29.83 -30.54
CA GLY A 673 48.83 28.70 -29.88
C GLY A 673 48.21 28.39 -28.52
N ASN A 674 48.01 29.41 -27.69
CA ASN A 674 47.35 29.28 -26.39
C ASN A 674 45.90 28.78 -26.53
N ALA A 675 45.14 29.31 -27.48
CA ALA A 675 43.78 28.87 -27.75
C ALA A 675 43.72 27.41 -28.23
N ARG A 676 44.68 26.97 -29.07
CA ARG A 676 44.81 25.55 -29.47
C ARG A 676 45.14 24.66 -28.28
N HIS A 677 46.06 25.08 -27.41
CA HIS A 677 46.43 24.34 -26.21
C HIS A 677 45.25 24.19 -25.24
N GLN A 678 44.52 25.27 -24.99
CA GLN A 678 43.28 25.24 -24.20
C GLN A 678 42.23 24.32 -24.83
N ASN A 679 42.10 24.31 -26.16
CA ASN A 679 41.18 23.40 -26.84
C ASN A 679 41.58 21.92 -26.67
N THR A 680 42.88 21.61 -26.73
CA THR A 680 43.37 20.25 -26.44
C THR A 680 43.15 19.84 -24.99
N GLU A 681 43.35 20.77 -24.04
CA GLU A 681 43.13 20.52 -22.62
C GLU A 681 41.64 20.31 -22.32
N LEU A 682 40.75 21.12 -22.91
CA LEU A 682 39.31 20.95 -22.79
C LEU A 682 38.84 19.62 -23.40
N LYS A 683 39.44 19.17 -24.51
CA LYS A 683 39.16 17.84 -25.07
C LYS A 683 39.61 16.71 -24.15
N ALA A 684 40.77 16.83 -23.50
CA ALA A 684 41.24 15.86 -22.52
C ALA A 684 40.30 15.81 -21.30
N LYS A 685 39.91 16.97 -20.76
CA LYS A 685 38.92 17.08 -19.68
C LYS A 685 37.56 16.51 -20.09
N LEU A 686 37.12 16.72 -21.33
CA LEU A 686 35.89 16.14 -21.84
C LEU A 686 35.99 14.61 -21.89
N GLN A 687 37.13 14.06 -22.31
CA GLN A 687 37.37 12.62 -22.31
C GLN A 687 37.35 12.04 -20.87
N GLU A 688 37.98 12.71 -19.92
CA GLU A 688 37.93 12.33 -18.49
C GLU A 688 36.49 12.34 -17.96
N VAL A 689 35.69 13.35 -18.32
CA VAL A 689 34.27 13.42 -17.96
C VAL A 689 33.49 12.28 -18.60
N THR A 690 33.75 11.91 -19.86
CA THR A 690 33.11 10.76 -20.49
C THR A 690 33.50 9.44 -19.82
N ASP A 691 34.76 9.27 -19.43
CA ASP A 691 35.23 8.07 -18.73
C ASP A 691 34.62 7.97 -17.32
N LEU A 692 34.52 9.09 -16.60
CA LEU A 692 33.83 9.18 -15.32
C LEU A 692 32.33 8.86 -15.48
N LYS A 693 31.69 9.33 -16.55
CA LYS A 693 30.29 9.00 -16.84
C LYS A 693 30.11 7.51 -17.10
N VAL A 694 31.01 6.88 -17.86
CA VAL A 694 30.99 5.43 -18.08
C VAL A 694 31.16 4.67 -16.75
N ARG A 695 32.14 5.05 -15.92
CA ARG A 695 32.32 4.44 -14.59
C ARG A 695 31.10 4.63 -13.69
N THR A 696 30.48 5.81 -13.73
CA THR A 696 29.26 6.11 -12.95
C THR A 696 28.10 5.22 -13.39
N LEU A 697 27.95 4.99 -14.71
CA LEU A 697 26.94 4.08 -15.23
C LEU A 697 27.22 2.63 -14.81
N GLN A 698 28.46 2.17 -14.89
CA GLN A 698 28.85 0.84 -14.42
C GLN A 698 28.62 0.66 -12.92
N GLN A 699 28.94 1.67 -12.11
CA GLN A 699 28.64 1.66 -10.67
C GLN A 699 27.14 1.63 -10.40
N LYS A 700 26.34 2.38 -11.16
CA LYS A 700 24.88 2.37 -11.05
C LYS A 700 24.30 0.99 -11.38
N ASP A 701 24.81 0.33 -12.42
CA ASP A 701 24.37 -1.02 -12.78
C ASP A 701 24.78 -2.04 -11.70
N HIS A 702 25.99 -1.92 -11.14
CA HIS A 702 26.41 -2.77 -10.02
C HIS A 702 25.59 -2.54 -8.75
N ILE A 703 25.21 -1.30 -8.44
CA ILE A 703 24.31 -0.98 -7.32
C ILE A 703 22.95 -1.63 -7.53
N LYS A 704 22.38 -1.59 -8.74
CA LYS A 704 21.11 -2.28 -9.04
C LYS A 704 21.21 -3.78 -8.84
N GLU A 705 22.29 -4.41 -9.30
CA GLU A 705 22.51 -5.85 -9.06
C GLU A 705 22.57 -6.17 -7.56
N GLN A 706 23.24 -5.32 -6.77
CA GLN A 706 23.28 -5.45 -5.31
C GLN A 706 21.91 -5.21 -4.66
N GLU A 707 21.12 -4.26 -5.15
CA GLU A 707 19.75 -4.01 -4.70
C GLU A 707 18.83 -5.21 -4.96
N ASP A 708 18.93 -5.82 -6.14
CA ASP A 708 18.17 -7.02 -6.51
C ASP A 708 18.56 -8.22 -5.63
N GLU A 709 19.86 -8.41 -5.36
CA GLU A 709 20.32 -9.47 -4.45
C GLU A 709 19.90 -9.20 -3.00
N LEU A 710 19.94 -7.95 -2.53
CA LEU A 710 19.42 -7.56 -1.22
C LEU A 710 17.91 -7.81 -1.10
N LEU A 711 17.14 -7.53 -2.15
CA LEU A 711 15.71 -7.84 -2.21
C LEU A 711 15.48 -9.35 -2.09
N ARG A 712 16.23 -10.15 -2.86
CA ARG A 712 16.18 -11.62 -2.80
C ARG A 712 16.50 -12.14 -1.40
N LEU A 713 17.56 -11.63 -0.77
CA LEU A 713 17.97 -11.99 0.59
C LEU A 713 16.93 -11.57 1.63
N ARG A 714 16.30 -10.38 1.49
CA ARG A 714 15.20 -9.94 2.37
C ARG A 714 13.99 -10.87 2.27
N LEU A 715 13.58 -11.22 1.05
CA LEU A 715 12.47 -12.17 0.83
C LEU A 715 12.79 -13.54 1.44
N MET A 716 14.03 -14.01 1.33
CA MET A 716 14.46 -15.25 1.96
C MET A 716 14.47 -15.15 3.49
N LYS A 717 14.95 -14.03 4.04
CA LYS A 717 14.92 -13.73 5.48
C LYS A 717 13.48 -13.72 6.01
N GLU A 718 12.53 -13.09 5.31
CA GLU A 718 11.12 -13.09 5.71
C GLU A 718 10.51 -14.50 5.68
N LYS A 719 10.79 -15.29 4.63
CA LYS A 719 10.34 -16.68 4.56
C LYS A 719 10.89 -17.51 5.72
N LEU A 720 12.18 -17.37 6.03
CA LEU A 720 12.80 -18.05 7.17
C LEU A 720 12.25 -17.54 8.51
N GLY A 721 12.02 -16.22 8.63
CA GLY A 721 11.41 -15.61 9.81
C GLY A 721 9.99 -16.14 10.07
N LYS A 722 9.17 -16.27 9.03
CA LYS A 722 7.83 -16.92 9.13
C LYS A 722 7.94 -18.37 9.59
N LYS A 723 8.88 -19.15 9.02
CA LYS A 723 9.13 -20.54 9.47
C LYS A 723 9.53 -20.61 10.94
N VAL A 724 10.45 -19.73 11.38
CA VAL A 724 10.89 -19.67 12.78
C VAL A 724 9.73 -19.28 13.70
N SER A 725 8.90 -18.32 13.30
CA SER A 725 7.70 -17.92 14.06
C SER A 725 6.72 -19.08 14.20
N ASN A 726 6.47 -19.82 13.11
CA ASN A 726 5.56 -20.98 13.13
C ASN A 726 6.11 -22.10 14.02
N LEU A 727 7.40 -22.44 13.89
CA LEU A 727 8.05 -23.42 14.76
C LEU A 727 8.02 -22.97 16.22
N LYS A 728 8.19 -21.68 16.49
CA LYS A 728 8.07 -21.13 17.86
C LYS A 728 6.65 -21.28 18.40
N SER A 729 5.62 -21.01 17.60
CA SER A 729 4.23 -21.23 18.03
C SER A 729 3.91 -22.70 18.24
N GLU A 730 4.41 -23.59 17.39
CA GLU A 730 4.26 -25.04 17.56
C GLU A 730 4.94 -25.53 18.86
N ILE A 731 6.15 -25.05 19.13
CA ILE A 731 6.86 -25.35 20.40
C ILE A 731 6.06 -24.81 21.60
N GLN A 732 5.53 -23.60 21.53
CA GLN A 732 4.73 -23.04 22.63
C GLN A 732 3.42 -23.80 22.85
N MET A 733 2.76 -24.24 21.78
CA MET A 733 1.55 -25.07 21.88
C MET A 733 1.88 -26.43 22.51
N THR A 734 2.90 -27.11 22.03
CA THR A 734 3.33 -28.40 22.59
C THR A 734 3.83 -28.28 24.04
N GLU A 735 4.49 -27.18 24.40
CA GLU A 735 4.90 -26.91 25.78
C GLU A 735 3.69 -26.63 26.68
N ALA A 736 2.69 -25.89 26.20
CA ALA A 736 1.43 -25.67 26.92
C ALA A 736 0.64 -26.97 27.12
N GLU A 737 0.52 -27.81 26.09
CA GLU A 737 -0.10 -29.14 26.15
C GLU A 737 0.65 -30.06 27.14
N SER A 738 1.98 -30.03 27.11
CA SER A 738 2.82 -30.77 28.05
C SER A 738 2.62 -30.30 29.50
N GLU A 739 2.56 -28.99 29.75
CA GLU A 739 2.33 -28.48 31.10
C GLU A 739 0.89 -28.75 31.57
N GLU A 740 -0.11 -28.67 30.69
CA GLU A 740 -1.50 -29.05 31.00
C GLU A 740 -1.62 -30.54 31.35
N THR A 741 -1.03 -31.43 30.55
CA THR A 741 -1.00 -32.87 30.85
C THR A 741 -0.24 -33.19 32.14
N LYS A 742 0.83 -32.44 32.43
CA LYS A 742 1.55 -32.53 33.71
C LYS A 742 0.71 -32.05 34.90
N VAL A 743 -0.05 -30.97 34.74
CA VAL A 743 -0.99 -30.49 35.78
C VAL A 743 -2.11 -31.49 35.99
N LEU A 744 -2.71 -32.03 34.92
CA LEU A 744 -3.75 -33.06 34.99
C LEU A 744 -3.23 -34.35 35.64
N SER A 745 -2.05 -34.82 35.25
CA SER A 745 -1.43 -35.99 35.88
C SER A 745 -1.07 -35.73 37.35
N SER A 746 -0.57 -34.54 37.70
CA SER A 746 -0.35 -34.14 39.10
C SER A 746 -1.65 -34.12 39.90
N ASN A 747 -2.73 -33.55 39.35
CA ASN A 747 -4.04 -33.47 39.99
C ASN A 747 -4.66 -34.87 40.19
N THR A 748 -4.56 -35.75 39.20
CA THR A 748 -5.02 -37.14 39.31
C THR A 748 -4.20 -37.92 40.34
N VAL A 749 -2.87 -37.78 40.35
CA VAL A 749 -2.01 -38.38 41.39
C VAL A 749 -2.38 -37.85 42.78
N GLN A 750 -2.66 -36.56 42.91
CA GLN A 750 -3.08 -35.97 44.18
C GLN A 750 -4.47 -36.47 44.61
N ALA A 751 -5.42 -36.59 43.69
CA ALA A 751 -6.75 -37.16 43.96
C ALA A 751 -6.64 -38.62 44.42
N LEU A 752 -5.90 -39.46 43.68
CA LEU A 752 -5.65 -40.85 44.05
C LEU A 752 -4.90 -40.95 45.39
N SER A 753 -3.96 -40.05 45.66
CA SER A 753 -3.25 -39.99 46.95
C SER A 753 -4.19 -39.63 48.10
N ASN A 754 -5.15 -38.73 47.86
CA ASN A 754 -6.17 -38.34 48.84
C ASN A 754 -7.18 -39.47 49.08
N GLU A 755 -7.63 -40.14 48.02
CA GLU A 755 -8.48 -41.34 48.12
C GLU A 755 -7.77 -42.46 48.87
N LEU A 756 -6.50 -42.72 48.55
CA LEU A 756 -5.67 -43.70 49.25
C LEU A 756 -5.51 -43.35 50.74
N ARG A 757 -5.32 -42.06 51.06
CA ARG A 757 -5.27 -41.61 52.45
C ARG A 757 -6.61 -41.81 53.16
N SER A 758 -7.72 -41.49 52.48
CA SER A 758 -9.06 -41.66 53.03
C SER A 758 -9.42 -43.12 53.25
N THR A 759 -9.10 -44.01 52.31
CA THR A 759 -9.32 -45.45 52.44
C THR A 759 -8.44 -46.04 53.53
N LYS A 760 -7.19 -45.58 53.65
CA LYS A 760 -6.31 -45.96 54.77
C LYS A 760 -6.89 -45.55 56.12
N LEU A 761 -7.38 -44.30 56.25
CA LEU A 761 -8.04 -43.85 57.49
C LEU A 761 -9.31 -44.64 57.79
N ALA A 762 -10.12 -44.96 56.78
CA ALA A 762 -11.31 -45.79 56.95
C ALA A 762 -10.94 -47.22 57.38
N LEU A 763 -9.88 -47.78 56.82
CA LEU A 763 -9.36 -49.09 57.19
C LEU A 763 -8.81 -49.09 58.62
N ASP A 764 -8.05 -48.07 59.02
CA ASP A 764 -7.54 -47.90 60.38
C ASP A 764 -8.71 -47.80 61.39
N GLU A 765 -9.79 -47.10 61.05
CA GLU A 765 -11.00 -47.01 61.87
C GLU A 765 -11.75 -48.34 61.95
N VAL A 766 -11.84 -49.11 60.85
CA VAL A 766 -12.41 -50.47 60.87
C VAL A 766 -11.56 -51.39 61.74
N ALA A 767 -10.24 -51.36 61.60
CA ALA A 767 -9.31 -52.14 62.42
C ALA A 767 -9.42 -51.77 63.90
N ARG A 768 -9.60 -50.48 64.23
CA ARG A 768 -9.85 -50.01 65.59
C ARG A 768 -11.17 -50.55 66.14
N ARG A 769 -12.27 -50.48 65.37
CA ARG A 769 -13.58 -51.04 65.78
C ARG A 769 -13.54 -52.56 65.92
N GLU A 770 -12.86 -53.24 65.02
CA GLU A 770 -12.65 -54.69 65.10
C GLU A 770 -11.91 -55.03 66.39
N LYS A 771 -10.82 -54.31 66.71
CA LYS A 771 -10.12 -54.47 67.98
C LYS A 771 -11.03 -54.23 69.19
N GLU A 772 -11.83 -53.17 69.19
CA GLU A 772 -12.80 -52.91 70.27
C GLU A 772 -13.82 -54.04 70.42
N LEU A 773 -14.32 -54.60 69.32
CA LEU A 773 -15.24 -55.74 69.32
C LEU A 773 -14.57 -57.02 69.83
N VAL A 774 -13.31 -57.26 69.44
CA VAL A 774 -12.52 -58.38 69.94
C VAL A 774 -12.25 -58.24 71.43
N ASP A 775 -11.83 -57.05 71.88
CA ASP A 775 -11.60 -56.74 73.30
C ASP A 775 -12.90 -56.91 74.11
N PHE A 776 -14.02 -56.40 73.60
CA PHE A 776 -15.34 -56.56 74.22
C PHE A 776 -15.78 -58.03 74.29
N ARG A 777 -15.63 -58.77 73.19
CA ARG A 777 -15.89 -60.23 73.13
C ARG A 777 -15.02 -60.96 74.16
N GLN A 778 -13.75 -60.58 74.29
CA GLN A 778 -12.83 -61.18 75.23
C GLN A 778 -13.18 -60.86 76.69
N VAL A 779 -13.69 -59.65 76.98
CA VAL A 779 -14.23 -59.28 78.31
C VAL A 779 -15.47 -60.11 78.64
N ILE A 780 -16.43 -60.22 77.71
CA ILE A 780 -17.65 -61.04 77.92
C ILE A 780 -17.29 -62.50 78.15
N ALA A 781 -16.40 -63.07 77.32
CA ALA A 781 -15.94 -64.45 77.50
C ALA A 781 -15.33 -64.65 78.90
N ARG A 782 -14.56 -63.66 79.40
CA ARG A 782 -13.97 -63.64 80.74
C ARG A 782 -15.02 -63.64 81.84
N MET A 783 -16.02 -62.76 81.71
CA MET A 783 -17.14 -62.64 82.66
C MET A 783 -18.00 -63.91 82.72
N LEU A 784 -18.08 -64.67 81.62
CA LEU A 784 -18.82 -65.94 81.54
C LEU A 784 -17.97 -67.17 81.94
N GLY A 785 -16.72 -66.97 82.38
CA GLY A 785 -15.80 -68.05 82.75
C GLY A 785 -15.42 -68.96 81.58
N LEU A 786 -15.40 -68.44 80.35
CA LEU A 786 -14.91 -69.15 79.16
C LEU A 786 -13.38 -69.00 79.10
N GLU A 787 -12.67 -70.08 78.74
CA GLU A 787 -11.21 -70.05 78.65
C GLU A 787 -10.76 -69.20 77.46
N ILE A 788 -10.06 -68.11 77.74
CA ILE A 788 -9.63 -67.12 76.74
C ILE A 788 -8.28 -67.46 76.11
N HIS A 789 -7.53 -68.39 76.72
CA HIS A 789 -6.18 -68.75 76.28
C HIS A 789 -6.19 -69.74 75.10
N THR A 790 -7.36 -70.27 74.75
CA THR A 790 -7.59 -71.16 73.61
C THR A 790 -8.23 -70.40 72.45
N LEU A 791 -7.82 -70.75 71.24
CA LEU A 791 -8.21 -70.16 69.97
C LEU A 791 -9.72 -69.81 69.90
N ALA A 792 -10.01 -68.53 69.70
CA ALA A 792 -11.32 -67.94 69.36
C ALA A 792 -12.58 -68.65 69.92
N VAL A 793 -12.99 -68.33 71.15
CA VAL A 793 -14.27 -68.77 71.75
C VAL A 793 -15.45 -68.54 70.80
N PRO A 794 -16.07 -69.58 70.20
CA PRO A 794 -17.10 -69.40 69.19
C PRO A 794 -18.30 -68.58 69.69
N ASN A 795 -18.86 -67.73 68.83
CA ASN A 795 -19.97 -66.84 69.22
C ASN A 795 -21.15 -67.61 69.83
N TYR A 796 -21.44 -68.81 69.34
CA TYR A 796 -22.53 -69.64 69.86
C TYR A 796 -22.32 -70.09 71.32
N GLU A 797 -21.08 -70.27 71.79
CA GLU A 797 -20.80 -70.65 73.18
C GLU A 797 -21.02 -69.49 74.15
N ILE A 798 -20.60 -68.29 73.74
CA ILE A 798 -20.85 -67.04 74.48
C ILE A 798 -22.35 -66.80 74.58
N ILE A 799 -23.07 -66.91 73.46
CA ILE A 799 -24.52 -66.74 73.39
C ILE A 799 -25.21 -67.78 74.28
N ALA A 800 -24.86 -69.06 74.18
CA ALA A 800 -25.49 -70.12 74.98
C ALA A 800 -25.27 -69.95 76.50
N ARG A 801 -24.10 -69.44 76.93
CA ARG A 801 -23.86 -69.13 78.35
C ARG A 801 -24.61 -67.88 78.81
N LEU A 802 -24.70 -66.84 77.98
CA LEU A 802 -25.53 -65.67 78.27
C LEU A 802 -27.01 -66.05 78.36
N GLU A 803 -27.52 -66.86 77.44
CA GLU A 803 -28.89 -67.37 77.49
C GLU A 803 -29.15 -68.17 78.77
N LYS A 804 -28.21 -69.03 79.20
CA LYS A 804 -28.31 -69.73 80.49
C LYS A 804 -28.31 -68.78 81.68
N LEU A 805 -27.47 -67.74 81.69
CA LEU A 805 -27.41 -66.73 82.75
C LEU A 805 -28.70 -65.90 82.81
N VAL A 806 -29.19 -65.47 81.64
CA VAL A 806 -30.45 -64.72 81.49
C VAL A 806 -31.63 -65.59 81.92
N ASN A 807 -31.67 -66.86 81.51
CA ASN A 807 -32.71 -67.80 81.92
C ASN A 807 -32.63 -68.13 83.42
N ALA A 808 -31.44 -68.24 84.00
CA ALA A 808 -31.25 -68.39 85.44
C ALA A 808 -31.70 -67.13 86.20
N HIS A 809 -31.42 -65.94 85.67
CA HIS A 809 -31.93 -64.68 86.23
C HIS A 809 -33.45 -64.59 86.10
N HIS A 810 -34.05 -64.97 84.96
CA HIS A 810 -35.51 -65.03 84.80
C HIS A 810 -36.13 -66.05 85.75
N ALA A 811 -35.51 -67.23 85.94
CA ALA A 811 -35.96 -68.23 86.90
C ALA A 811 -35.82 -67.73 88.35
N HIS A 812 -34.71 -67.07 88.71
CA HIS A 812 -34.52 -66.46 90.01
C HIS A 812 -35.54 -65.35 90.24
N THR A 813 -35.76 -64.47 89.25
CA THR A 813 -36.74 -63.38 89.29
C THR A 813 -38.15 -63.93 89.48
N ALA A 814 -38.52 -64.98 88.72
CA ALA A 814 -39.79 -65.68 88.86
C ALA A 814 -39.94 -66.38 90.23
N THR A 815 -38.85 -66.89 90.80
CA THR A 815 -38.84 -67.50 92.14
C THR A 815 -38.96 -66.44 93.24
N THR A 816 -38.28 -65.29 93.14
CA THR A 816 -38.47 -64.15 94.06
C THR A 816 -39.87 -63.57 93.97
N LEU A 817 -40.44 -63.44 92.76
CA LEU A 817 -41.84 -63.04 92.57
C LEU A 817 -42.81 -64.09 93.14
N GLY A 818 -42.47 -65.38 93.11
CA GLY A 818 -43.24 -66.47 93.74
C GLY A 818 -43.16 -66.52 95.27
N VAL A 819 -42.07 -66.02 95.87
CA VAL A 819 -41.92 -65.91 97.34
C VAL A 819 -42.56 -64.61 97.85
N GLU A 820 -42.57 -63.54 97.06
CA GLU A 820 -43.30 -62.31 97.38
C GLU A 820 -44.82 -62.49 97.26
N THR A 821 -45.31 -63.30 96.32
CA THR A 821 -46.76 -63.61 96.20
C THR A 821 -47.30 -64.61 97.23
N ALA A 822 -46.45 -65.45 97.84
CA ALA A 822 -46.86 -66.39 98.91
C ALA A 822 -46.84 -65.79 100.33
N LEU A 823 -46.30 -64.58 100.51
CA LEU A 823 -46.28 -63.86 101.79
C LEU A 823 -47.39 -62.80 101.94
N ASP A 824 -48.05 -62.41 100.85
CA ASP A 824 -49.13 -61.40 100.86
C ASP A 824 -50.56 -62.00 101.05
N ASP A 825 -50.78 -63.28 100.74
CA ASP A 825 -52.14 -63.88 100.76
C ASP A 825 -52.64 -64.32 102.16
N ASN A 826 -51.81 -64.26 103.21
CA ASN A 826 -52.19 -64.67 104.58
C ASN A 826 -52.26 -63.52 105.62
N PHE A 827 -52.09 -62.25 105.21
CA PHE A 827 -52.24 -61.09 106.09
C PHE A 827 -53.41 -60.16 105.71
N VAL A 828 -54.07 -60.42 104.57
CA VAL A 828 -55.09 -59.53 103.98
C VAL A 828 -56.54 -59.92 104.36
N ALA A 829 -56.78 -61.09 104.97
CA ALA A 829 -58.11 -61.50 105.42
C ALA A 829 -58.54 -60.97 106.82
N GLY A 830 -57.67 -60.29 107.56
CA GLY A 830 -57.93 -59.83 108.93
C GLY A 830 -58.02 -58.31 109.13
N TYR A 831 -57.80 -57.50 108.09
CA TYR A 831 -57.68 -56.04 108.22
C TYR A 831 -58.57 -55.25 107.24
N GLU A 832 -59.57 -55.89 106.63
CA GLU A 832 -60.64 -55.20 105.89
C GLU A 832 -61.75 -54.65 106.80
N ASP A 833 -61.77 -54.99 108.09
CA ASP A 833 -62.75 -54.47 109.07
C ASP A 833 -62.31 -53.19 109.83
N ALA A 834 -61.09 -52.67 109.58
CA ALA A 834 -60.51 -51.57 110.40
C ALA A 834 -60.08 -50.29 109.65
N ARG A 835 -60.30 -50.16 108.32
CA ARG A 835 -59.85 -48.98 107.55
C ARG A 835 -60.95 -48.09 106.98
N ARG A 836 -62.11 -48.09 107.65
CA ARG A 836 -63.18 -47.09 107.51
C ARG A 836 -62.84 -45.68 108.02
N PHE A 837 -61.59 -45.38 108.37
CA PHE A 837 -61.20 -44.06 108.84
C PHE A 837 -59.86 -43.61 108.26
N LEU A 838 -59.88 -42.43 107.61
CA LEU A 838 -58.76 -41.52 107.27
C LEU A 838 -58.08 -41.75 105.89
N LYS A 839 -58.57 -41.16 104.80
CA LYS A 839 -58.39 -39.78 104.25
C LYS A 839 -56.97 -39.41 103.74
N THR A 840 -57.00 -38.84 102.51
CA THR A 840 -56.13 -37.80 101.87
C THR A 840 -54.78 -38.16 101.23
N SER A 841 -54.76 -38.31 99.89
CA SER A 841 -54.21 -37.41 98.83
C SER A 841 -52.98 -36.51 99.15
N PRO A 842 -52.27 -35.93 98.15
CA PRO A 842 -51.58 -36.47 96.96
C PRO A 842 -50.14 -35.89 96.80
N ARG A 843 -49.33 -36.33 95.80
CA ARG A 843 -48.54 -35.44 94.87
C ARG A 843 -47.52 -36.15 93.95
N SER A 844 -47.64 -35.84 92.65
CA SER A 844 -46.59 -35.68 91.61
C SER A 844 -45.96 -34.26 91.74
N PRO A 845 -44.91 -33.74 91.04
CA PRO A 845 -44.31 -34.14 89.73
C PRO A 845 -42.79 -33.88 89.48
N ARG A 846 -42.30 -34.20 88.26
CA ARG A 846 -41.28 -33.52 87.38
C ARG A 846 -40.37 -34.54 86.65
N ARG A 847 -39.67 -34.31 85.52
CA ARG A 847 -39.74 -33.51 84.25
C ARG A 847 -38.33 -33.65 83.60
N ALA A 848 -38.20 -34.04 82.31
CA ALA A 848 -37.15 -33.66 81.32
C ALA A 848 -37.17 -34.66 80.13
N ARG A 849 -37.53 -34.26 78.89
CA ARG A 849 -36.80 -33.56 77.79
C ARG A 849 -35.97 -34.49 76.87
N SER A 850 -36.26 -34.40 75.57
CA SER A 850 -35.69 -35.17 74.45
C SER A 850 -35.28 -34.25 73.28
N VAL A 851 -34.06 -34.51 72.76
CA VAL A 851 -33.58 -34.62 71.35
C VAL A 851 -33.60 -33.40 70.36
N SER A 852 -32.42 -33.24 69.73
CA SER A 852 -31.91 -32.49 68.53
C SER A 852 -32.73 -32.65 67.21
N PRO A 853 -32.34 -32.18 65.98
CA PRO A 853 -31.01 -31.72 65.48
C PRO A 853 -30.91 -30.66 64.34
N ALA A 854 -29.64 -30.40 63.95
CA ALA A 854 -29.11 -30.11 62.61
C ALA A 854 -28.64 -28.67 62.24
N ARG A 855 -27.35 -28.61 61.90
CA ARG A 855 -26.60 -27.52 61.25
C ARG A 855 -26.54 -27.73 59.73
N ARG A 856 -26.44 -26.65 58.94
CA ARG A 856 -25.52 -26.54 57.79
C ARG A 856 -25.22 -25.06 57.47
N TYR A 857 -23.94 -24.78 57.27
CA TYR A 857 -23.32 -23.51 56.89
C TYR A 857 -22.70 -23.67 55.49
N TYR A 858 -22.81 -22.62 54.68
CA TYR A 858 -21.91 -22.08 53.63
C TYR A 858 -21.15 -22.99 52.66
N GLN A 859 -21.24 -22.64 51.38
CA GLN A 859 -20.10 -22.71 50.47
C GLN A 859 -20.18 -21.64 49.38
N THR A 860 -19.17 -20.77 49.38
CA THR A 860 -18.66 -20.00 48.25
C THR A 860 -17.80 -20.90 47.37
N GLN A 861 -18.09 -20.96 46.08
CA GLN A 861 -17.19 -20.61 44.98
C GLN A 861 -18.03 -20.41 43.72
#